data_AF-A0A8B5WZH7-F1
#
_entry.id   AF-A0A8B5WZH7-F1
#
_cell.length_a   1.000
_cell.length_b   1.000
_cell.length_c   1.000
_cell.angle_alpha   90.00
_cell.angle_beta   90.00
_cell.angle_gamma   90.00
#
_symmetry.space_group_name_H-M   'P 1'
#
loop_
_entity.id
_entity.type
_entity.pdbx_description
1 polymer ?
#
loop_
_entity_poly.entity_id
_entity_poly.type
_entity_poly.pdbx_seq_one_letter_code
_entity_poly.pdbx_strand_id
1 'polypeptide(L)'
;MGTFHEMSVHELVRAMTLKEKVSLLSGLDDWRTVPIDRLGIPSITMTDGPHGVRANFEHTARARDVSTAFPSGVSMAATWNEDLIRRVGSALAEETRALGCHVLLGPCVNIVRHPLAGRNFETYSEDPFLAGRIGVAWVTGVQAQGTGASLKHFACNNQETERMRGSSNLDEQTLREIYLPAFEMIVRHAHPWTVMCAYNRVNGVYASENEHLLREILKHEWRYDGVVVSDWGANHSTILSVKNGLDLEMPGPARHYGDALVQAVLLYQVEQNVVDEAAERVVRLVKRAVESDAASKLDAESKTGSLNTDEHQRLAREVALEAITLLKNDDTLLPLDIEQFRSLAVIGPNAVDLQTVGAGSSFVESPHVAKPLDALRKRLGADFPVEYEKGCDNHEDAPVIPRDFLKPPAGEGSGMLAEFFEGRTAHGRPLLVKNEGVEQWWWGRGPIDRDEYHVRFSGRLRVPEAGTYRLYLENTGVGRLSIADAVLENEASRDPNDPVTRSDTTIVLEAETDVPLTLELTKSAGDGYLFVALKMERVYASGEDDRIARAVELAERSGRVVVFAGMAAGYETEGRDRPHMMLPNRQNQLIEAVADANPNTVVVLNAGSPVSMPWIDRVSAVLLVYYPGMEGGEAIADILLGNVSPSGKLPVTFPVRLEDSPAFLQFPGSRDVPYGEGLFVGYRFYDKRDLRVLFPFGHGLTYSEFAFRDLTAPDELVIGDQGFALTVGATVTNTGTREASETAQLYVALPGDRSVPRPPQELKGFRKVRLKPGESQTVIFELDRRSLSVYDPYTRDWVVTPGEVEIRVGASSRDIRLRKRLRLDVG
;
A
#
# COMPACT_ATOMS: atom_id res chain seq x y z
N MET A 1 5.23 -11.07 38.63
CA MET A 1 5.60 -11.85 37.44
C MET A 1 5.08 -13.30 37.45
N GLY A 2 4.77 -13.94 38.59
CA GLY A 2 4.25 -15.34 38.58
C GLY A 2 2.82 -15.54 38.05
N THR A 3 1.87 -14.64 38.36
CA THR A 3 0.43 -14.86 38.09
C THR A 3 0.05 -14.91 36.61
N PHE A 4 0.63 -14.06 35.76
CA PHE A 4 0.27 -13.99 34.32
C PHE A 4 0.65 -15.25 33.54
N HIS A 5 1.83 -15.80 33.82
CA HIS A 5 2.33 -17.00 33.14
C HIS A 5 1.66 -18.27 33.66
N GLU A 6 1.30 -18.32 34.94
CA GLU A 6 0.71 -19.50 35.57
C GLU A 6 -0.79 -19.65 35.33
N MET A 7 -1.54 -18.54 35.24
CA MET A 7 -3.00 -18.56 35.06
C MET A 7 -3.39 -18.70 33.59
N SER A 8 -4.44 -19.46 33.30
CA SER A 8 -5.08 -19.49 31.98
C SER A 8 -5.71 -18.13 31.61
N VAL A 9 -5.97 -17.93 30.31
CA VAL A 9 -6.67 -16.72 29.81
C VAL A 9 -8.00 -16.51 30.56
N HIS A 10 -8.78 -17.57 30.75
CA HIS A 10 -10.06 -17.52 31.44
C HIS A 10 -9.93 -17.15 32.92
N GLU A 11 -8.92 -17.70 33.61
CA GLU A 11 -8.65 -17.37 35.02
C GLU A 11 -8.21 -15.91 35.19
N LEU A 12 -7.39 -15.38 34.27
CA LEU A 12 -6.97 -13.98 34.28
C LEU A 12 -8.18 -13.06 34.13
N VAL A 13 -9.05 -13.31 33.13
CA VAL A 13 -10.25 -12.50 32.90
C VAL A 13 -11.22 -12.60 34.08
N ARG A 14 -11.41 -13.79 34.68
CA ARG A 14 -12.24 -13.93 35.90
C ARG A 14 -11.70 -13.16 37.10
N ALA A 15 -10.38 -13.02 37.22
CA ALA A 15 -9.75 -12.29 38.31
C ALA A 15 -9.79 -10.75 38.13
N MET A 16 -10.21 -10.27 36.96
CA MET A 16 -10.39 -8.84 36.68
C MET A 16 -11.72 -8.31 37.21
N THR A 17 -11.68 -7.08 37.69
CA THR A 17 -12.87 -6.24 37.84
C THR A 17 -13.47 -5.88 36.47
N LEU A 18 -14.74 -5.49 36.43
CA LEU A 18 -15.37 -5.02 35.19
C LEU A 18 -14.59 -3.86 34.54
N LYS A 19 -14.05 -2.93 35.33
CA LYS A 19 -13.25 -1.80 34.81
C LYS A 19 -11.95 -2.26 34.17
N GLU A 20 -11.24 -3.20 34.80
CA GLU A 20 -10.02 -3.80 34.23
C GLU A 20 -10.33 -4.50 32.90
N LYS A 21 -11.43 -5.28 32.82
CA LYS A 21 -11.86 -5.92 31.57
C LYS A 21 -12.15 -4.92 30.46
N VAL A 22 -12.94 -3.90 30.76
CA VAL A 22 -13.30 -2.85 29.80
C VAL A 22 -12.07 -2.07 29.34
N SER A 23 -11.13 -1.74 30.25
CA SER A 23 -9.91 -1.02 29.89
C SER A 23 -9.00 -1.76 28.90
N LEU A 24 -9.05 -3.10 28.87
CA LEU A 24 -8.31 -3.90 27.89
C LEU A 24 -8.86 -3.79 26.47
N LEU A 25 -10.12 -3.37 26.33
CA LEU A 25 -10.81 -3.31 25.03
C LEU A 25 -10.52 -2.00 24.29
N SER A 26 -9.67 -1.12 24.83
CA SER A 26 -9.25 0.10 24.16
C SER A 26 -7.73 0.26 24.19
N GLY A 27 -7.18 1.01 23.25
CA GLY A 27 -5.80 1.48 23.32
C GLY A 27 -5.52 2.29 24.61
N LEU A 28 -4.30 2.16 25.12
CA LEU A 28 -3.72 3.09 26.09
C LEU A 28 -3.43 4.44 25.43
N ASP A 29 -2.85 4.37 24.24
CA ASP A 29 -2.49 5.50 23.38
C ASP A 29 -2.66 5.08 21.91
N ASP A 30 -2.02 5.81 21.00
CA ASP A 30 -2.08 5.54 19.56
C ASP A 30 -1.63 4.14 19.17
N TRP A 31 -0.82 3.44 19.97
CA TRP A 31 -0.10 2.24 19.52
C TRP A 31 -0.05 1.11 20.54
N ARG A 32 -0.47 1.33 21.78
CA ARG A 32 -0.26 0.38 22.87
C ARG A 32 -1.57 -0.06 23.49
N THR A 33 -1.62 -1.31 23.92
CA THR A 33 -2.74 -1.82 24.75
C THR A 33 -2.58 -1.38 26.21
N VAL A 34 -3.68 -1.34 26.97
CA VAL A 34 -3.63 -1.02 28.41
C VAL A 34 -3.04 -2.20 29.21
N PRO A 35 -2.04 -1.99 30.09
CA PRO A 35 -1.55 -3.02 31.00
C PRO A 35 -2.46 -3.20 32.22
N ILE A 36 -2.43 -4.39 32.84
CA ILE A 36 -3.09 -4.67 34.13
C ILE A 36 -2.04 -5.13 35.14
N ASP A 37 -1.39 -4.17 35.80
CA ASP A 37 -0.22 -4.38 36.66
C ASP A 37 -0.46 -5.39 37.80
N ARG A 38 -1.64 -5.32 38.44
CA ARG A 38 -2.01 -6.21 39.56
C ARG A 38 -2.01 -7.68 39.15
N LEU A 39 -2.37 -7.99 37.91
CA LEU A 39 -2.37 -9.35 37.36
C LEU A 39 -1.11 -9.67 36.57
N GLY A 40 -0.24 -8.67 36.33
CA GLY A 40 0.99 -8.79 35.58
C GLY A 40 0.80 -8.87 34.07
N ILE A 41 -0.33 -8.40 33.54
CA ILE A 41 -0.60 -8.37 32.09
C ILE A 41 0.12 -7.15 31.50
N PRO A 42 1.14 -7.35 30.64
CA PRO A 42 1.88 -6.23 30.07
C PRO A 42 1.10 -5.56 28.93
N SER A 43 1.58 -4.37 28.55
CA SER A 43 1.18 -3.70 27.32
C SER A 43 1.92 -4.30 26.13
N ILE A 44 1.24 -4.45 24.99
CA ILE A 44 1.88 -4.76 23.70
C ILE A 44 1.75 -3.56 22.78
N THR A 45 2.67 -3.48 21.81
CA THR A 45 2.79 -2.36 20.88
C THR A 45 2.46 -2.81 19.46
N MET A 46 1.65 -2.03 18.75
CA MET A 46 1.37 -2.19 17.33
C MET A 46 2.02 -1.06 16.50
N THR A 47 2.22 -1.33 15.20
CA THR A 47 2.82 -0.37 14.28
C THR A 47 2.40 -0.61 12.85
N ASP A 48 2.28 0.44 12.04
CA ASP A 48 2.22 0.31 10.58
C ASP A 48 3.57 -0.20 10.02
N GLY A 49 3.62 -0.79 8.83
CA GLY A 49 2.51 -1.11 7.92
C GLY A 49 2.86 -2.21 6.91
N PRO A 50 2.15 -2.29 5.76
CA PRO A 50 2.18 -3.47 4.90
C PRO A 50 3.47 -3.69 4.08
N HIS A 51 4.31 -2.66 3.92
CA HIS A 51 5.54 -2.72 3.10
C HIS A 51 6.75 -2.04 3.76
N GLY A 52 6.76 -2.00 5.09
CA GLY A 52 7.86 -1.50 5.93
C GLY A 52 7.33 -1.06 7.28
N VAL A 53 8.23 -0.96 8.27
CA VAL A 53 7.85 -0.64 9.65
C VAL A 53 7.95 0.86 9.89
N ARG A 54 6.81 1.53 10.11
CA ARG A 54 6.75 2.98 10.32
C ARG A 54 7.05 3.33 11.78
N ALA A 55 8.25 3.83 12.03
CA ALA A 55 8.73 4.20 13.37
C ALA A 55 9.30 5.63 13.46
N ASN A 56 8.90 6.53 12.57
CA ASN A 56 9.41 7.90 12.49
C ASN A 56 8.69 8.93 13.37
N PHE A 57 7.66 8.55 14.14
CA PHE A 57 6.92 9.50 14.96
C PHE A 57 7.65 9.89 16.24
N GLU A 58 7.97 11.18 16.35
CA GLU A 58 8.76 11.72 17.45
C GLU A 58 8.05 11.84 18.81
N HIS A 59 6.75 11.57 18.91
CA HIS A 59 5.97 11.75 20.15
C HIS A 59 5.32 10.47 20.63
N THR A 60 5.87 9.33 20.22
CA THR A 60 5.43 8.01 20.68
C THR A 60 6.43 7.42 21.67
N ALA A 61 5.93 6.57 22.57
CA ALA A 61 6.75 5.80 23.49
C ALA A 61 7.44 4.59 22.83
N ARG A 62 7.37 4.47 21.50
CA ARG A 62 7.96 3.39 20.71
C ARG A 62 9.42 3.71 20.37
N ALA A 63 10.22 2.67 20.13
CA ALA A 63 11.55 2.83 19.56
C ALA A 63 11.44 3.48 18.18
N ARG A 64 12.45 4.28 17.83
CA ARG A 64 12.48 5.06 16.58
C ARG A 64 13.73 4.74 15.83
N ASP A 65 13.55 4.48 14.55
CA ASP A 65 14.63 4.38 13.60
C ASP A 65 14.02 4.34 12.18
N VAL A 66 14.87 4.46 11.16
CA VAL A 66 14.50 4.25 9.76
C VAL A 66 14.49 2.76 9.44
N SER A 67 13.60 2.32 8.56
CA SER A 67 13.40 0.90 8.26
C SER A 67 13.51 0.62 6.75
N THR A 68 13.45 -0.66 6.38
CA THR A 68 13.51 -1.02 4.96
C THR A 68 12.20 -0.64 4.28
N ALA A 69 12.26 0.26 3.31
CA ALA A 69 11.14 0.50 2.40
C ALA A 69 11.11 -0.60 1.33
N PHE A 70 10.29 -1.64 1.54
CA PHE A 70 10.05 -2.67 0.54
C PHE A 70 9.14 -2.15 -0.59
N PRO A 71 9.15 -2.78 -1.78
CA PRO A 71 8.17 -2.48 -2.81
C PRO A 71 6.73 -2.59 -2.28
N SER A 72 5.83 -1.72 -2.74
CA SER A 72 4.47 -1.64 -2.20
C SER A 72 3.62 -2.88 -2.50
N GLY A 73 2.39 -2.96 -1.96
CA GLY A 73 1.52 -4.12 -2.10
C GLY A 73 1.32 -4.53 -3.58
N VAL A 74 1.01 -3.59 -4.45
CA VAL A 74 0.78 -3.89 -5.87
C VAL A 74 2.07 -4.41 -6.55
N SER A 75 3.24 -3.92 -6.13
CA SER A 75 4.54 -4.42 -6.59
C SER A 75 4.76 -5.87 -6.12
N MET A 76 4.46 -6.17 -4.85
CA MET A 76 4.55 -7.53 -4.32
C MET A 76 3.64 -8.50 -5.09
N ALA A 77 2.41 -8.09 -5.41
CA ALA A 77 1.50 -8.90 -6.21
C ALA A 77 2.00 -9.08 -7.65
N ALA A 78 2.63 -8.06 -8.24
CA ALA A 78 3.21 -8.13 -9.58
C ALA A 78 4.36 -9.15 -9.69
N THR A 79 4.93 -9.60 -8.57
CA THR A 79 5.91 -10.70 -8.58
C THR A 79 5.30 -12.05 -8.90
N TRP A 80 4.02 -12.28 -8.56
CA TRP A 80 3.35 -13.58 -8.60
C TRP A 80 4.16 -14.70 -7.91
N ASN A 81 4.86 -14.35 -6.81
CA ASN A 81 5.82 -15.22 -6.14
C ASN A 81 5.57 -15.29 -4.62
N GLU A 82 4.81 -16.31 -4.20
CA GLU A 82 4.47 -16.53 -2.80
C GLU A 82 5.70 -16.73 -1.90
N ASP A 83 6.74 -17.39 -2.40
CA ASP A 83 7.93 -17.68 -1.59
C ASP A 83 8.76 -16.43 -1.32
N LEU A 84 8.87 -15.56 -2.32
CA LEU A 84 9.50 -14.26 -2.17
C LEU A 84 8.74 -13.38 -1.17
N ILE A 85 7.41 -13.32 -1.25
CA ILE A 85 6.61 -12.52 -0.32
C ILE A 85 6.63 -13.08 1.10
N ARG A 86 6.76 -14.40 1.28
CA ARG A 86 6.98 -14.99 2.61
C ARG A 86 8.28 -14.51 3.23
N ARG A 87 9.37 -14.41 2.45
CA ARG A 87 10.66 -13.86 2.92
C ARG A 87 10.54 -12.38 3.29
N VAL A 88 9.77 -11.60 2.54
CA VAL A 88 9.46 -10.20 2.89
C VAL A 88 8.73 -10.13 4.22
N GLY A 89 7.72 -10.98 4.44
CA GLY A 89 7.02 -11.08 5.72
C GLY A 89 7.97 -11.38 6.89
N SER A 90 8.92 -12.31 6.71
CA SER A 90 9.93 -12.61 7.74
C SER A 90 10.79 -11.38 8.07
N ALA A 91 11.31 -10.67 7.04
CA ALA A 91 12.13 -9.48 7.24
C ALA A 91 11.35 -8.37 7.95
N LEU A 92 10.10 -8.12 7.55
CA LEU A 92 9.22 -7.14 8.20
C LEU A 92 8.98 -7.46 9.68
N ALA A 93 8.86 -8.75 10.02
CA ALA A 93 8.72 -9.17 11.41
C ALA A 93 10.00 -8.98 12.22
N GLU A 94 11.18 -9.23 11.63
CA GLU A 94 12.45 -8.89 12.25
C GLU A 94 12.54 -7.39 12.55
N GLU A 95 12.20 -6.54 11.60
CA GLU A 95 12.23 -5.07 11.79
C GLU A 95 11.22 -4.62 12.85
N THR A 96 10.04 -5.23 12.87
CA THR A 96 9.00 -4.96 13.87
C THR A 96 9.50 -5.27 15.28
N ARG A 97 10.19 -6.39 15.45
CA ARG A 97 10.76 -6.83 16.73
C ARG A 97 11.95 -5.97 17.15
N ALA A 98 12.80 -5.56 16.19
CA ALA A 98 13.93 -4.66 16.44
C ALA A 98 13.47 -3.33 17.06
N LEU A 99 12.26 -2.90 16.71
CA LEU A 99 11.62 -1.68 17.21
C LEU A 99 10.72 -1.91 18.44
N GLY A 100 10.78 -3.10 19.06
CA GLY A 100 9.99 -3.44 20.25
C GLY A 100 8.48 -3.50 20.01
N CYS A 101 8.08 -3.72 18.76
CA CYS A 101 6.69 -3.86 18.36
C CYS A 101 6.31 -5.35 18.22
N HIS A 102 5.02 -5.65 18.36
CA HIS A 102 4.50 -7.01 18.45
C HIS A 102 3.46 -7.33 17.37
N VAL A 103 2.75 -6.32 16.87
CA VAL A 103 1.76 -6.48 15.79
C VAL A 103 2.05 -5.48 14.68
N LEU A 104 2.24 -5.98 13.46
CA LEU A 104 2.41 -5.19 12.26
C LEU A 104 1.05 -5.02 11.56
N LEU A 105 0.66 -3.77 11.30
CA LEU A 105 -0.65 -3.41 10.75
C LEU A 105 -0.72 -3.60 9.23
N GLY A 106 -0.74 -4.87 8.83
CA GLY A 106 -0.90 -5.32 7.45
C GLY A 106 -1.14 -6.84 7.38
N PRO A 107 -1.36 -7.36 6.16
CA PRO A 107 -1.32 -6.64 4.89
C PRO A 107 -2.66 -5.96 4.56
N CYS A 108 -2.65 -5.01 3.62
CA CYS A 108 -3.86 -4.47 3.01
C CYS A 108 -4.28 -5.38 1.84
N VAL A 109 -5.53 -5.85 1.81
CA VAL A 109 -6.03 -6.78 0.77
C VAL A 109 -7.34 -6.35 0.12
N ASN A 110 -7.74 -5.09 0.29
CA ASN A 110 -8.93 -4.54 -0.36
C ASN A 110 -8.79 -4.62 -1.89
N ILE A 111 -9.84 -5.05 -2.59
CA ILE A 111 -9.81 -5.21 -4.06
C ILE A 111 -9.56 -3.87 -4.78
N VAL A 112 -8.70 -3.90 -5.79
CA VAL A 112 -8.56 -2.79 -6.74
C VAL A 112 -9.81 -2.73 -7.62
N ARG A 113 -10.83 -2.01 -7.16
CA ARG A 113 -12.13 -1.89 -7.83
C ARG A 113 -12.10 -0.87 -8.96
N HIS A 114 -11.39 0.23 -8.75
CA HIS A 114 -11.39 1.38 -9.66
C HIS A 114 -9.98 2.00 -9.74
N PRO A 115 -9.50 2.45 -10.91
CA PRO A 115 -8.14 2.96 -11.07
C PRO A 115 -7.80 4.19 -10.22
N LEU A 116 -8.79 4.97 -9.79
CA LEU A 116 -8.55 6.23 -9.08
C LEU A 116 -8.43 6.08 -7.55
N ALA A 117 -8.73 4.91 -6.99
CA ALA A 117 -8.73 4.75 -5.53
C ALA A 117 -7.34 5.02 -4.92
N GLY A 118 -7.32 5.85 -3.87
CA GLY A 118 -6.10 6.44 -3.30
C GLY A 118 -5.08 5.44 -2.77
N ARG A 119 -5.55 4.27 -2.30
CA ARG A 119 -4.72 3.22 -1.68
C ARG A 119 -4.51 1.98 -2.56
N ASN A 120 -4.76 2.09 -3.87
CA ASN A 120 -4.50 0.97 -4.79
C ASN A 120 -3.05 0.48 -4.74
N PHE A 121 -2.09 1.37 -4.49
CA PHE A 121 -0.67 1.02 -4.36
C PHE A 121 -0.37 0.12 -3.15
N GLU A 122 -1.19 0.23 -2.09
CA GLU A 122 -0.97 -0.43 -0.79
C GLU A 122 -1.53 -1.86 -0.77
N THR A 123 -2.55 -2.12 -1.58
CA THR A 123 -3.18 -3.45 -1.73
C THR A 123 -2.55 -4.26 -2.87
N TYR A 124 -3.04 -5.47 -3.12
CA TYR A 124 -2.45 -6.43 -4.05
C TYR A 124 -3.01 -6.40 -5.47
N SER A 125 -4.33 -6.61 -5.65
CA SER A 125 -4.88 -6.96 -6.98
C SER A 125 -6.36 -6.63 -7.12
N GLU A 126 -6.82 -6.56 -8.37
CA GLU A 126 -8.25 -6.63 -8.72
C GLU A 126 -8.82 -8.05 -8.62
N ASP A 127 -7.96 -9.06 -8.57
CA ASP A 127 -8.33 -10.47 -8.47
C ASP A 127 -8.21 -10.99 -7.02
N PRO A 128 -9.30 -11.54 -6.45
CA PRO A 128 -9.31 -11.99 -5.07
C PRO A 128 -8.42 -13.22 -4.81
N PHE A 129 -8.20 -14.09 -5.81
CA PHE A 129 -7.35 -15.27 -5.63
C PHE A 129 -5.88 -14.86 -5.56
N LEU A 130 -5.42 -13.99 -6.47
CA LEU A 130 -4.06 -13.44 -6.41
C LEU A 130 -3.83 -12.70 -5.09
N ALA A 131 -4.73 -11.78 -4.71
CA ALA A 131 -4.64 -11.04 -3.46
C ALA A 131 -4.59 -11.97 -2.24
N GLY A 132 -5.43 -13.01 -2.21
CA GLY A 132 -5.46 -14.00 -1.13
C GLY A 132 -4.17 -14.80 -1.02
N ARG A 133 -3.61 -15.30 -2.13
CA ARG A 133 -2.35 -16.10 -2.11
C ARG A 133 -1.16 -15.28 -1.64
N ILE A 134 -1.04 -14.04 -2.14
CA ILE A 134 0.03 -13.13 -1.73
C ILE A 134 -0.13 -12.74 -0.25
N GLY A 135 -1.35 -12.45 0.19
CA GLY A 135 -1.61 -12.15 1.60
C GLY A 135 -1.36 -13.33 2.54
N VAL A 136 -1.68 -14.57 2.14
CA VAL A 136 -1.35 -15.79 2.92
C VAL A 136 0.16 -15.91 3.09
N ALA A 137 0.93 -15.73 2.02
CA ALA A 137 2.39 -15.76 2.08
C ALA A 137 2.96 -14.68 3.02
N TRP A 138 2.47 -13.45 2.90
CA TRP A 138 2.90 -12.33 3.74
C TRP A 138 2.62 -12.59 5.23
N VAL A 139 1.38 -12.96 5.59
CA VAL A 139 1.00 -13.23 6.99
C VAL A 139 1.77 -14.41 7.55
N THR A 140 1.95 -15.47 6.74
CA THR A 140 2.75 -16.64 7.16
C THR A 140 4.19 -16.24 7.46
N GLY A 141 4.80 -15.41 6.62
CA GLY A 141 6.16 -14.91 6.85
C GLY A 141 6.28 -14.09 8.13
N VAL A 142 5.37 -13.14 8.34
CA VAL A 142 5.37 -12.28 9.53
C VAL A 142 5.20 -13.10 10.82
N GLN A 143 4.22 -14.00 10.85
CA GLN A 143 3.90 -14.76 12.06
C GLN A 143 4.89 -15.88 12.36
N ALA A 144 5.62 -16.39 11.35
CA ALA A 144 6.68 -17.37 11.55
C ALA A 144 7.83 -16.83 12.41
N GLN A 145 8.02 -15.51 12.46
CA GLN A 145 9.06 -14.84 13.27
C GLN A 145 8.54 -14.33 14.62
N GLY A 146 7.33 -14.74 15.04
CA GLY A 146 6.79 -14.35 16.35
C GLY A 146 6.26 -12.91 16.42
N THR A 147 5.85 -12.35 15.29
CA THR A 147 5.16 -11.05 15.18
C THR A 147 3.75 -11.26 14.68
N GLY A 148 2.75 -10.61 15.28
CA GLY A 148 1.37 -10.68 14.80
C GLY A 148 1.13 -9.87 13.54
N ALA A 149 0.29 -10.38 12.65
CA ALA A 149 -0.25 -9.61 11.51
C ALA A 149 -1.64 -9.04 11.83
N SER A 150 -1.94 -7.84 11.31
CA SER A 150 -3.28 -7.24 11.31
C SER A 150 -3.83 -7.11 9.90
N LEU A 151 -4.57 -8.12 9.46
CA LEU A 151 -5.17 -8.18 8.13
C LEU A 151 -6.21 -7.05 7.97
N LYS A 152 -6.07 -6.21 6.93
CA LYS A 152 -6.88 -4.98 6.79
C LYS A 152 -7.35 -4.67 5.35
N HIS A 153 -8.41 -3.90 5.14
CA HIS A 153 -9.42 -3.44 6.10
C HIS A 153 -10.74 -4.17 5.83
N PHE A 154 -11.25 -4.86 6.84
CA PHE A 154 -12.40 -5.75 6.75
C PHE A 154 -13.73 -4.98 6.93
N ALA A 155 -14.54 -4.73 5.90
CA ALA A 155 -14.34 -5.04 4.48
C ALA A 155 -14.84 -3.89 3.58
N CYS A 156 -14.57 -4.00 2.28
CA CYS A 156 -15.04 -3.09 1.23
C CYS A 156 -14.59 -1.62 1.34
N ASN A 157 -13.39 -1.39 1.90
CA ASN A 157 -12.73 -0.07 1.91
C ASN A 157 -11.97 0.16 0.60
N ASN A 158 -12.68 0.34 -0.50
CA ASN A 158 -12.11 0.38 -1.85
C ASN A 158 -12.01 1.81 -2.44
N GLN A 159 -12.22 2.84 -1.62
CA GLN A 159 -12.07 4.26 -1.98
C GLN A 159 -11.81 5.09 -0.71
N GLU A 160 -11.08 6.19 -0.84
CA GLU A 160 -10.82 7.08 0.29
C GLU A 160 -11.89 8.15 0.47
N THR A 161 -12.52 8.58 -0.63
CA THR A 161 -13.62 9.55 -0.60
C THR A 161 -14.75 9.04 0.28
N GLU A 162 -15.13 9.85 1.27
CA GLU A 162 -16.14 9.52 2.29
C GLU A 162 -15.84 8.28 3.14
N ARG A 163 -14.62 7.73 3.20
CA ARG A 163 -14.33 6.46 3.90
C ARG A 163 -14.89 6.35 5.33
N MET A 164 -14.95 7.46 6.07
CA MET A 164 -15.45 7.54 7.46
C MET A 164 -16.99 7.53 7.61
N ARG A 165 -17.73 7.74 6.51
CA ARG A 165 -19.19 7.96 6.53
C ARG A 165 -19.92 7.20 5.42
N GLY A 166 -19.22 6.87 4.34
CA GLY A 166 -19.74 6.25 3.15
C GLY A 166 -20.18 4.82 3.41
N SER A 167 -21.03 4.30 2.52
CA SER A 167 -21.45 2.89 2.53
C SER A 167 -21.14 2.24 1.21
N SER A 168 -20.42 1.13 1.24
CA SER A 168 -20.23 0.22 0.11
C SER A 168 -21.43 -0.75 0.07
N ASN A 169 -22.26 -0.67 -0.97
CA ASN A 169 -23.53 -1.40 -1.05
C ASN A 169 -23.50 -2.43 -2.18
N LEU A 170 -23.62 -3.70 -1.82
CA LEU A 170 -23.42 -4.83 -2.72
C LEU A 170 -24.24 -6.04 -2.29
N ASP A 171 -24.55 -6.91 -3.26
CA ASP A 171 -25.21 -8.18 -2.98
C ASP A 171 -24.24 -9.19 -2.33
N GLU A 172 -24.83 -10.20 -1.68
CA GLU A 172 -24.08 -11.21 -0.94
C GLU A 172 -23.15 -12.03 -1.83
N GLN A 173 -23.54 -12.34 -3.07
CA GLN A 173 -22.69 -13.11 -3.98
C GLN A 173 -21.43 -12.31 -4.33
N THR A 174 -21.60 -11.03 -4.67
CA THR A 174 -20.47 -10.13 -4.93
C THR A 174 -19.57 -9.99 -3.71
N LEU A 175 -20.13 -9.82 -2.51
CA LEU A 175 -19.37 -9.77 -1.27
C LEU A 175 -18.51 -11.04 -1.09
N ARG A 176 -19.12 -12.22 -1.29
CA ARG A 176 -18.51 -13.54 -1.06
C ARG A 176 -17.51 -13.97 -2.12
N GLU A 177 -17.68 -13.51 -3.36
CA GLU A 177 -16.85 -13.94 -4.50
C GLU A 177 -15.77 -12.92 -4.89
N ILE A 178 -15.90 -11.65 -4.49
CA ILE A 178 -14.93 -10.60 -4.84
C ILE A 178 -14.24 -10.01 -3.61
N TYR A 179 -14.99 -9.56 -2.60
CA TYR A 179 -14.42 -8.71 -1.55
C TYR A 179 -13.96 -9.47 -0.30
N LEU A 180 -14.57 -10.62 0.00
CA LEU A 180 -14.21 -11.49 1.12
C LEU A 180 -13.21 -12.63 0.83
N PRO A 181 -13.04 -13.17 -0.40
CA PRO A 181 -12.22 -14.38 -0.58
C PRO A 181 -10.76 -14.21 -0.13
N ALA A 182 -10.14 -13.04 -0.37
CA ALA A 182 -8.78 -12.80 0.09
C ALA A 182 -8.70 -12.85 1.63
N PHE A 183 -9.66 -12.24 2.33
CA PHE A 183 -9.75 -12.33 3.79
C PHE A 183 -9.98 -13.76 4.27
N GLU A 184 -10.91 -14.49 3.63
CA GLU A 184 -11.22 -15.88 3.98
C GLU A 184 -9.98 -16.77 3.87
N MET A 185 -9.25 -16.68 2.74
CA MET A 185 -8.04 -17.47 2.51
C MET A 185 -7.00 -17.19 3.60
N ILE A 186 -6.77 -15.93 3.94
CA ILE A 186 -5.77 -15.54 4.94
C ILE A 186 -6.20 -15.98 6.34
N VAL A 187 -7.46 -15.79 6.70
CA VAL A 187 -8.00 -16.22 8.00
C VAL A 187 -7.92 -17.74 8.15
N ARG A 188 -8.28 -18.50 7.12
CA ARG A 188 -8.31 -19.98 7.18
C ARG A 188 -6.94 -20.64 7.05
N HIS A 189 -5.99 -20.02 6.35
CA HIS A 189 -4.69 -20.65 6.05
C HIS A 189 -3.50 -20.04 6.79
N ALA A 190 -3.60 -18.79 7.24
CA ALA A 190 -2.51 -18.09 7.92
C ALA A 190 -2.86 -17.60 9.34
N HIS A 191 -4.15 -17.62 9.73
CA HIS A 191 -4.63 -17.30 11.08
C HIS A 191 -4.02 -15.99 11.64
N PRO A 192 -4.31 -14.82 11.02
CA PRO A 192 -3.73 -13.55 11.46
C PRO A 192 -4.11 -13.26 12.91
N TRP A 193 -3.16 -12.78 13.72
CA TRP A 193 -3.40 -12.48 15.14
C TRP A 193 -4.52 -11.47 15.33
N THR A 194 -4.61 -10.49 14.42
CA THR A 194 -5.69 -9.50 14.40
C THR A 194 -6.28 -9.32 13.00
N VAL A 195 -7.54 -8.91 12.94
CA VAL A 195 -8.22 -8.41 11.72
C VAL A 195 -8.69 -7.00 12.03
N MET A 196 -8.33 -6.04 11.18
CA MET A 196 -8.73 -4.65 11.33
C MET A 196 -10.03 -4.40 10.57
N CYS A 197 -11.09 -3.97 11.26
CA CYS A 197 -12.33 -3.58 10.59
C CYS A 197 -12.18 -2.22 9.89
N ALA A 198 -12.85 -2.04 8.76
CA ALA A 198 -12.78 -0.83 7.95
C ALA A 198 -13.51 0.38 8.57
N TYR A 199 -13.20 1.58 8.06
CA TYR A 199 -13.93 2.81 8.35
C TYR A 199 -15.36 2.83 7.81
N ASN A 200 -15.54 2.33 6.59
CA ASN A 200 -16.79 2.51 5.86
C ASN A 200 -17.92 1.64 6.42
N ARG A 201 -19.15 2.01 6.06
CA ARG A 201 -20.31 1.15 6.18
C ARG A 201 -20.31 0.12 5.06
N VAL A 202 -20.89 -1.05 5.31
CA VAL A 202 -21.20 -2.07 4.32
C VAL A 202 -22.69 -2.35 4.41
N ASN A 203 -23.41 -2.13 3.32
CA ASN A 203 -24.88 -2.24 3.27
C ASN A 203 -25.58 -1.44 4.40
N GLY A 204 -25.08 -0.23 4.68
CA GLY A 204 -25.68 0.74 5.60
C GLY A 204 -25.21 0.65 7.06
N VAL A 205 -24.43 -0.36 7.43
CA VAL A 205 -23.93 -0.58 8.81
C VAL A 205 -22.41 -0.44 8.85
N TYR A 206 -21.87 0.30 9.83
CA TYR A 206 -20.42 0.47 9.98
C TYR A 206 -19.73 -0.88 10.14
N ALA A 207 -18.61 -1.09 9.44
CA ALA A 207 -17.91 -2.37 9.48
C ALA A 207 -17.48 -2.77 10.90
N SER A 208 -17.21 -1.79 11.77
CA SER A 208 -16.88 -1.95 13.19
C SER A 208 -18.03 -2.44 14.08
N GLU A 209 -19.27 -2.46 13.59
CA GLU A 209 -20.44 -2.96 14.32
C GLU A 209 -21.36 -3.82 13.44
N ASN A 210 -20.83 -4.31 12.32
CA ASN A 210 -21.60 -5.12 11.38
C ASN A 210 -21.62 -6.60 11.85
N GLU A 211 -22.73 -7.02 12.46
CA GLU A 211 -22.91 -8.39 12.98
C GLU A 211 -22.69 -9.46 11.90
N HIS A 212 -23.17 -9.21 10.69
CA HIS A 212 -23.02 -10.13 9.58
C HIS A 212 -21.54 -10.35 9.22
N LEU A 213 -20.75 -9.29 9.11
CA LEU A 213 -19.32 -9.39 8.82
C LEU A 213 -18.52 -9.99 9.98
N LEU A 214 -18.64 -9.38 11.17
CA LEU A 214 -17.73 -9.65 12.28
C LEU A 214 -18.10 -10.92 13.06
N ARG A 215 -19.39 -11.18 13.29
CA ARG A 215 -19.84 -12.38 14.03
C ARG A 215 -20.18 -13.53 13.10
N GLU A 216 -21.16 -13.34 12.21
CA GLU A 216 -21.68 -14.45 11.41
C GLU A 216 -20.62 -15.04 10.48
N ILE A 217 -19.95 -14.18 9.71
CA ILE A 217 -18.92 -14.63 8.76
C ILE A 217 -17.59 -14.89 9.47
N LEU A 218 -16.95 -13.84 10.03
CA LEU A 218 -15.58 -13.94 10.51
C LEU A 218 -15.46 -14.89 11.72
N LYS A 219 -16.19 -14.63 12.81
CA LYS A 219 -16.06 -15.41 14.05
C LYS A 219 -16.74 -16.78 13.98
N HIS A 220 -17.91 -16.92 13.36
CA HIS A 220 -18.65 -18.19 13.35
C HIS A 220 -18.34 -19.06 12.12
N GLU A 221 -18.54 -18.55 10.90
CA GLU A 221 -18.37 -19.34 9.67
C GLU A 221 -16.90 -19.67 9.38
N TRP A 222 -16.00 -18.69 9.55
CA TRP A 222 -14.56 -18.88 9.35
C TRP A 222 -13.84 -19.33 10.63
N ARG A 223 -14.56 -19.35 11.76
CA ARG A 223 -14.05 -19.78 13.08
C ARG A 223 -12.84 -18.96 13.56
N TYR A 224 -12.86 -17.66 13.29
CA TYR A 224 -11.77 -16.78 13.69
C TYR A 224 -11.68 -16.59 15.21
N ASP A 225 -10.53 -16.93 15.79
CA ASP A 225 -10.26 -16.89 17.23
C ASP A 225 -9.35 -15.74 17.67
N GLY A 226 -8.87 -14.92 16.72
CA GLY A 226 -8.06 -13.73 16.98
C GLY A 226 -8.88 -12.51 17.43
N VAL A 227 -8.26 -11.34 17.37
CA VAL A 227 -8.84 -10.06 17.83
C VAL A 227 -9.32 -9.24 16.63
N VAL A 228 -10.56 -8.75 16.67
CA VAL A 228 -11.01 -7.69 15.77
C VAL A 228 -10.62 -6.34 16.37
N VAL A 229 -9.72 -5.62 15.69
CA VAL A 229 -9.30 -4.26 16.07
C VAL A 229 -9.98 -3.24 15.16
N SER A 230 -10.33 -2.06 15.68
CA SER A 230 -10.82 -0.99 14.83
C SER A 230 -9.69 -0.38 14.00
N ASP A 231 -9.98 0.10 12.80
CA ASP A 231 -9.16 1.17 12.23
C ASP A 231 -9.23 2.41 13.15
N TRP A 232 -8.28 3.34 13.02
CA TRP A 232 -8.07 4.43 13.98
C TRP A 232 -9.24 5.41 14.00
N GLY A 233 -10.10 5.29 15.02
CA GLY A 233 -11.32 6.08 15.17
C GLY A 233 -12.53 5.52 14.41
N ALA A 234 -12.46 4.27 13.92
CA ALA A 234 -13.56 3.61 13.20
C ALA A 234 -14.66 3.02 14.12
N ASN A 235 -14.48 3.04 15.44
CA ASN A 235 -15.55 2.65 16.35
C ASN A 235 -16.58 3.78 16.46
N HIS A 236 -17.86 3.45 16.26
CA HIS A 236 -18.95 4.44 16.24
C HIS A 236 -19.99 4.25 17.34
N SER A 237 -19.89 3.17 18.13
CA SER A 237 -20.84 2.88 19.19
C SER A 237 -20.22 2.14 20.36
N THR A 238 -20.88 2.18 21.51
CA THR A 238 -20.49 1.39 22.69
C THR A 238 -21.12 0.01 22.69
N ILE A 239 -22.44 -0.07 22.43
CA ILE A 239 -23.22 -1.31 22.62
C ILE A 239 -23.20 -2.20 21.39
N LEU A 240 -23.42 -1.64 20.19
CA LEU A 240 -23.55 -2.45 18.97
C LEU A 240 -22.21 -3.03 18.57
N SER A 241 -21.15 -2.22 18.55
CA SER A 241 -19.80 -2.68 18.19
C SER A 241 -19.32 -3.87 19.03
N VAL A 242 -19.47 -3.80 20.37
CA VAL A 242 -18.96 -4.87 21.25
C VAL A 242 -19.81 -6.14 21.12
N LYS A 243 -21.14 -6.00 21.02
CA LYS A 243 -22.05 -7.14 20.82
C LYS A 243 -21.83 -7.80 19.47
N ASN A 244 -21.51 -7.02 18.46
CA ASN A 244 -21.38 -7.48 17.09
C ASN A 244 -19.96 -7.91 16.73
N GLY A 245 -19.02 -7.85 17.68
CA GLY A 245 -17.76 -8.57 17.59
C GLY A 245 -16.51 -7.71 17.41
N LEU A 246 -16.56 -6.39 17.62
CA LEU A 246 -15.34 -5.59 17.80
C LEU A 246 -14.74 -5.86 19.17
N ASP A 247 -13.44 -6.20 19.22
CA ASP A 247 -12.75 -6.61 20.45
C ASP A 247 -11.84 -5.51 21.01
N LEU A 248 -11.24 -4.68 20.14
CA LEU A 248 -10.28 -3.63 20.53
C LEU A 248 -10.53 -2.32 19.77
N GLU A 249 -10.90 -1.26 20.48
CA GLU A 249 -10.99 0.12 20.00
C GLU A 249 -9.60 0.79 19.96
N MET A 250 -9.20 1.28 18.79
CA MET A 250 -7.99 2.07 18.58
C MET A 250 -8.30 3.42 17.92
N PRO A 251 -7.54 4.50 18.22
CA PRO A 251 -6.50 4.58 19.25
C PRO A 251 -7.07 4.78 20.67
N GLY A 252 -6.18 4.80 21.67
CA GLY A 252 -6.47 5.32 22.99
C GLY A 252 -6.36 6.85 23.11
N PRO A 253 -6.85 7.46 24.20
CA PRO A 253 -7.65 6.83 25.26
C PRO A 253 -9.06 6.46 24.78
N ALA A 254 -9.71 5.54 25.50
CA ALA A 254 -11.04 5.02 25.16
C ALA A 254 -12.06 6.13 24.88
N ARG A 255 -12.79 6.00 23.76
CA ARG A 255 -13.91 6.89 23.42
C ARG A 255 -15.24 6.20 23.65
N HIS A 256 -15.39 4.97 23.18
CA HIS A 256 -16.63 4.19 23.29
C HIS A 256 -16.51 3.05 24.30
N TYR A 257 -15.33 2.45 24.46
CA TYR A 257 -15.08 1.33 25.38
C TYR A 257 -14.47 1.77 26.72
N GLY A 258 -14.85 2.96 27.19
CA GLY A 258 -14.49 3.48 28.51
C GLY A 258 -15.63 3.34 29.52
N ASP A 259 -15.84 4.39 30.33
CA ASP A 259 -16.92 4.43 31.33
C ASP A 259 -18.31 4.15 30.74
N ALA A 260 -18.55 4.54 29.49
CA ALA A 260 -19.81 4.25 28.79
C ALA A 260 -20.10 2.72 28.71
N LEU A 261 -19.08 1.90 28.41
CA LEU A 261 -19.25 0.45 28.34
C LEU A 261 -19.44 -0.17 29.73
N VAL A 262 -18.73 0.35 30.74
CA VAL A 262 -18.97 -0.04 32.14
C VAL A 262 -20.43 0.21 32.53
N GLN A 263 -20.97 1.40 32.24
CA GLN A 263 -22.36 1.72 32.51
C GLN A 263 -23.34 0.84 31.73
N ALA A 264 -23.06 0.57 30.45
CA ALA A 264 -23.89 -0.31 29.64
C ALA A 264 -24.01 -1.72 30.24
N VAL A 265 -22.93 -2.26 30.83
CA VAL A 265 -22.97 -3.56 31.53
C VAL A 265 -23.75 -3.46 32.85
N LEU A 266 -23.50 -2.43 33.67
CA LEU A 266 -24.19 -2.25 34.95
C LEU A 266 -25.70 -2.00 34.80
N LEU A 267 -26.12 -1.43 33.67
CA LEU A 267 -27.52 -1.20 33.31
C LEU A 267 -28.14 -2.35 32.50
N TYR A 268 -27.45 -3.50 32.38
CA TYR A 268 -27.91 -4.69 31.63
C TYR A 268 -28.21 -4.44 30.14
N GLN A 269 -27.59 -3.41 29.54
CA GLN A 269 -27.67 -3.16 28.10
C GLN A 269 -26.70 -4.07 27.32
N VAL A 270 -25.59 -4.46 27.96
CA VAL A 270 -24.62 -5.45 27.47
C VAL A 270 -24.43 -6.51 28.56
N GLU A 271 -24.52 -7.79 28.21
CA GLU A 271 -24.21 -8.85 29.15
C GLU A 271 -22.69 -8.88 29.41
N GLN A 272 -22.27 -9.09 30.66
CA GLN A 272 -20.84 -9.09 30.99
C GLN A 272 -20.05 -10.17 30.24
N ASN A 273 -20.68 -11.31 29.89
CA ASN A 273 -20.05 -12.37 29.10
C ASN A 273 -19.53 -11.90 27.73
N VAL A 274 -20.15 -10.88 27.12
CA VAL A 274 -19.71 -10.28 25.84
C VAL A 274 -18.37 -9.57 26.06
N VAL A 275 -18.26 -8.80 27.15
CA VAL A 275 -17.02 -8.13 27.55
C VAL A 275 -15.96 -9.16 27.95
N ASP A 276 -16.36 -10.23 28.63
CA ASP A 276 -15.45 -11.33 29.02
C ASP A 276 -14.85 -12.01 27.77
N GLU A 277 -15.66 -12.33 26.75
CA GLU A 277 -15.15 -12.93 25.50
C GLU A 277 -14.15 -12.02 24.78
N ALA A 278 -14.47 -10.73 24.65
CA ALA A 278 -13.58 -9.76 24.02
C ALA A 278 -12.26 -9.62 24.81
N ALA A 279 -12.35 -9.54 26.14
CA ALA A 279 -11.17 -9.48 27.01
C ALA A 279 -10.33 -10.76 26.92
N GLU A 280 -10.94 -11.94 26.82
CA GLU A 280 -10.21 -13.20 26.62
C GLU A 280 -9.43 -13.21 25.30
N ARG A 281 -9.99 -12.66 24.21
CA ARG A 281 -9.28 -12.53 22.93
C ARG A 281 -8.08 -11.59 23.06
N VAL A 282 -8.23 -10.44 23.70
CA VAL A 282 -7.13 -9.49 23.94
C VAL A 282 -6.04 -10.09 24.84
N VAL A 283 -6.42 -10.76 25.93
CA VAL A 283 -5.45 -11.44 26.82
C VAL A 283 -4.72 -12.57 26.08
N ARG A 284 -5.39 -13.31 25.20
CA ARG A 284 -4.76 -14.32 24.35
C ARG A 284 -3.73 -13.70 23.40
N LEU A 285 -4.05 -12.56 22.79
CA LEU A 285 -3.11 -11.80 21.97
C LEU A 285 -1.87 -11.38 22.77
N VAL A 286 -2.06 -10.81 23.96
CA VAL A 286 -0.95 -10.42 24.86
C VAL A 286 -0.10 -11.62 25.26
N LYS A 287 -0.72 -12.76 25.59
CA LYS A 287 0.02 -14.01 25.88
C LYS A 287 0.86 -14.46 24.70
N ARG A 288 0.29 -14.51 23.48
CA ARG A 288 1.03 -14.87 22.26
C ARG A 288 2.27 -13.99 22.07
N ALA A 289 2.11 -12.67 22.21
CA ALA A 289 3.21 -11.71 22.09
C ALA A 289 4.32 -11.94 23.14
N VAL A 290 3.95 -12.13 24.41
CA VAL A 290 4.90 -12.37 25.49
C VAL A 290 5.63 -13.72 25.34
N GLU A 291 4.92 -14.75 24.89
CA GLU A 291 5.50 -16.07 24.62
C GLU A 291 6.51 -16.00 23.47
N SER A 292 6.20 -15.27 22.40
CA SER A 292 7.14 -15.01 21.30
C SER A 292 8.40 -14.27 21.77
N ASP A 293 8.26 -13.28 22.66
CA ASP A 293 9.41 -12.59 23.24
C ASP A 293 10.24 -13.49 24.16
N ALA A 294 9.61 -14.35 24.95
CA ALA A 294 10.33 -15.31 25.79
C ALA A 294 11.10 -16.33 24.95
N ALA A 295 10.48 -16.88 23.91
CA ALA A 295 11.12 -17.80 22.97
C ALA A 295 12.35 -17.14 22.32
N SER A 296 12.24 -15.87 21.94
CA SER A 296 13.33 -15.16 21.31
C SER A 296 14.55 -14.91 22.20
N LYS A 297 14.37 -14.86 23.53
CA LYS A 297 15.47 -14.66 24.49
C LYS A 297 16.24 -15.93 24.82
N LEU A 298 15.67 -17.11 24.53
CA LEU A 298 16.27 -18.42 24.82
C LEU A 298 17.16 -18.93 23.68
N ASP A 299 16.95 -18.44 22.47
CA ASP A 299 17.78 -18.74 21.33
C ASP A 299 18.83 -17.63 21.15
N ALA A 300 20.10 -17.96 21.36
CA ALA A 300 21.21 -17.02 21.22
C ALA A 300 21.40 -16.53 19.76
N GLU A 301 20.81 -17.23 18.79
CA GLU A 301 20.77 -16.83 17.37
C GLU A 301 19.48 -16.06 17.02
N SER A 302 18.43 -16.16 17.84
CA SER A 302 17.22 -15.35 17.75
C SER A 302 17.52 -13.93 18.22
N LYS A 303 17.99 -13.12 17.28
CA LYS A 303 18.17 -11.68 17.46
C LYS A 303 16.84 -11.08 17.93
N THR A 304 16.92 -10.01 18.71
CA THR A 304 15.81 -9.14 19.13
C THR A 304 15.16 -8.41 17.95
N GLY A 305 15.08 -9.03 16.77
CA GLY A 305 14.91 -8.40 15.47
C GLY A 305 16.21 -7.84 14.89
N SER A 306 16.17 -7.50 13.60
CA SER A 306 17.21 -6.77 12.89
C SER A 306 16.56 -5.69 12.02
N LEU A 307 17.24 -4.58 11.77
CA LEU A 307 16.67 -3.43 11.05
C LEU A 307 17.55 -3.02 9.88
N ASN A 308 16.94 -2.86 8.69
CA ASN A 308 17.59 -2.40 7.47
C ASN A 308 18.96 -3.07 7.18
N THR A 309 19.04 -4.39 7.36
CA THR A 309 20.28 -5.12 7.09
C THR A 309 20.58 -5.17 5.58
N ASP A 310 21.83 -5.44 5.21
CA ASP A 310 22.17 -5.68 3.79
C ASP A 310 21.33 -6.81 3.17
N GLU A 311 20.86 -7.76 3.97
CA GLU A 311 19.96 -8.83 3.52
C GLU A 311 18.56 -8.30 3.24
N HIS A 312 18.00 -7.43 4.09
CA HIS A 312 16.72 -6.77 3.84
C HIS A 312 16.79 -5.89 2.59
N GLN A 313 17.89 -5.14 2.42
CA GLN A 313 18.11 -4.31 1.23
C GLN A 313 18.21 -5.17 -0.04
N ARG A 314 19.00 -6.27 -0.02
CA ARG A 314 19.05 -7.21 -1.15
C ARG A 314 17.68 -7.81 -1.46
N LEU A 315 16.89 -8.14 -0.45
CA LEU A 315 15.53 -8.66 -0.62
C LEU A 315 14.61 -7.59 -1.22
N ALA A 316 14.68 -6.33 -0.79
CA ALA A 316 13.92 -5.23 -1.39
C ALA A 316 14.25 -5.07 -2.88
N ARG A 317 15.53 -5.18 -3.26
CA ARG A 317 15.97 -5.18 -4.66
C ARG A 317 15.44 -6.40 -5.43
N GLU A 318 15.48 -7.59 -4.84
CA GLU A 318 14.97 -8.82 -5.46
C GLU A 318 13.47 -8.71 -5.76
N VAL A 319 12.67 -8.18 -4.82
CA VAL A 319 11.24 -7.92 -5.03
C VAL A 319 11.04 -6.89 -6.14
N ALA A 320 11.82 -5.80 -6.17
CA ALA A 320 11.74 -4.81 -7.23
C ALA A 320 12.05 -5.42 -8.61
N LEU A 321 13.11 -6.24 -8.73
CA LEU A 321 13.47 -6.94 -9.96
C LEU A 321 12.37 -7.89 -10.45
N GLU A 322 11.69 -8.59 -9.54
CA GLU A 322 10.60 -9.49 -9.88
C GLU A 322 9.25 -8.79 -10.14
N ALA A 323 9.05 -7.58 -9.61
CA ALA A 323 7.82 -6.81 -9.74
C ALA A 323 7.77 -5.94 -11.00
N ILE A 324 8.92 -5.38 -11.41
CA ILE A 324 9.01 -4.51 -12.58
C ILE A 324 8.48 -5.26 -13.81
N THR A 325 7.49 -4.64 -14.46
CA THR A 325 6.70 -5.25 -15.52
C THR A 325 6.97 -4.54 -16.84
N LEU A 326 7.51 -5.26 -17.83
CA LEU A 326 7.67 -4.77 -19.19
C LEU A 326 6.32 -4.84 -19.92
N LEU A 327 5.71 -3.69 -20.16
CA LEU A 327 4.37 -3.61 -20.76
C LEU A 327 4.44 -3.68 -22.28
N LYS A 328 5.41 -2.98 -22.88
CA LYS A 328 5.59 -2.85 -24.32
C LYS A 328 7.08 -2.90 -24.64
N ASN A 329 7.46 -3.54 -25.75
CA ASN A 329 8.85 -3.59 -26.23
C ASN A 329 8.91 -3.88 -27.74
N ASP A 330 8.58 -2.88 -28.55
CA ASP A 330 8.65 -2.94 -30.01
C ASP A 330 10.11 -2.96 -30.48
N ASP A 331 10.34 -3.63 -31.63
CA ASP A 331 11.66 -3.82 -32.24
C ASP A 331 12.75 -4.35 -31.31
N THR A 332 12.35 -4.96 -30.19
CA THR A 332 13.24 -5.42 -29.11
C THR A 332 14.19 -4.33 -28.61
N LEU A 333 13.71 -3.07 -28.51
CA LEU A 333 14.52 -1.93 -28.07
C LEU A 333 15.18 -2.16 -26.70
N LEU A 334 14.44 -2.78 -25.77
CA LEU A 334 14.99 -3.28 -24.51
C LEU A 334 15.40 -4.76 -24.62
N PRO A 335 16.53 -5.16 -24.00
CA PRO A 335 17.42 -4.33 -23.18
C PRO A 335 18.26 -3.34 -24.00
N LEU A 336 18.69 -2.24 -23.38
CA LEU A 336 19.56 -1.24 -23.98
C LEU A 336 20.94 -1.85 -24.24
N ASP A 337 21.18 -2.28 -25.47
CA ASP A 337 22.48 -2.77 -25.93
C ASP A 337 23.45 -1.60 -26.15
N ILE A 338 24.30 -1.34 -25.16
CA ILE A 338 25.25 -0.23 -25.13
C ILE A 338 26.31 -0.30 -26.25
N GLU A 339 26.47 -1.44 -26.92
CA GLU A 339 27.35 -1.56 -28.09
C GLU A 339 26.73 -0.92 -29.33
N GLN A 340 25.42 -0.71 -29.35
CA GLN A 340 24.66 -0.18 -30.50
C GLN A 340 24.49 1.33 -30.50
N PHE A 341 24.85 2.03 -29.42
CA PHE A 341 24.69 3.48 -29.31
C PHE A 341 25.79 4.12 -28.46
N ARG A 342 25.95 5.44 -28.59
CA ARG A 342 27.10 6.16 -28.00
C ARG A 342 26.74 7.13 -26.86
N SER A 343 25.46 7.33 -26.59
CA SER A 343 24.98 8.27 -25.57
C SER A 343 23.55 7.95 -25.14
N LEU A 344 23.26 8.18 -23.86
CA LEU A 344 21.95 7.99 -23.24
C LEU A 344 21.41 9.32 -22.72
N ALA A 345 20.23 9.71 -23.21
CA ALA A 345 19.43 10.76 -22.58
C ALA A 345 18.56 10.14 -21.50
N VAL A 346 18.70 10.61 -20.26
CA VAL A 346 17.78 10.33 -19.16
C VAL A 346 16.92 11.56 -18.95
N ILE A 347 15.62 11.44 -19.11
CA ILE A 347 14.70 12.59 -19.08
C ILE A 347 13.62 12.34 -18.04
N GLY A 348 13.19 13.38 -17.32
CA GLY A 348 11.99 13.32 -16.48
C GLY A 348 12.25 13.26 -14.97
N PRO A 349 11.30 13.74 -14.16
CA PRO A 349 11.51 14.00 -12.74
C PRO A 349 11.80 12.75 -11.91
N ASN A 350 11.15 11.61 -12.21
CA ASN A 350 11.32 10.39 -11.43
C ASN A 350 12.68 9.67 -11.68
N ALA A 351 13.54 10.20 -12.55
CA ALA A 351 14.92 9.71 -12.69
C ALA A 351 15.80 10.06 -11.48
N VAL A 352 15.45 11.14 -10.76
CA VAL A 352 16.16 11.63 -9.57
C VAL A 352 15.28 11.58 -8.31
N ASP A 353 13.97 11.77 -8.46
CA ASP A 353 12.98 11.76 -7.38
C ASP A 353 12.02 10.57 -7.56
N LEU A 354 12.59 9.36 -7.46
CA LEU A 354 11.84 8.11 -7.58
C LEU A 354 10.89 7.95 -6.39
N GLN A 355 9.60 7.71 -6.67
CA GLN A 355 8.64 7.34 -5.63
C GLN A 355 8.82 5.87 -5.26
N THR A 356 9.21 5.62 -4.01
CA THR A 356 9.56 4.29 -3.49
C THR A 356 8.41 3.59 -2.78
N VAL A 357 7.53 4.37 -2.14
CA VAL A 357 6.34 3.95 -1.40
C VAL A 357 5.23 5.00 -1.60
N GLY A 358 3.97 4.64 -1.32
CA GLY A 358 2.89 5.64 -1.28
C GLY A 358 2.78 6.33 0.09
N ALA A 359 1.94 7.37 0.16
CA ALA A 359 1.77 8.18 1.36
C ALA A 359 0.68 7.63 2.31
N GLY A 360 0.55 8.25 3.49
CA GLY A 360 -0.44 7.85 4.51
C GLY A 360 0.14 6.92 5.58
N SER A 361 -0.69 6.05 6.15
CA SER A 361 -0.28 5.10 7.20
C SER A 361 0.83 4.15 6.76
N SER A 362 0.92 3.83 5.47
CA SER A 362 1.93 2.93 4.93
C SER A 362 3.25 3.59 4.56
N PHE A 363 3.42 4.90 4.78
CA PHE A 363 4.68 5.59 4.50
C PHE A 363 5.83 5.01 5.34
N VAL A 364 7.00 4.85 4.72
CA VAL A 364 8.20 4.32 5.35
C VAL A 364 9.35 5.29 5.09
N GLU A 365 9.98 5.77 6.16
CA GLU A 365 11.22 6.51 6.07
C GLU A 365 12.40 5.53 5.97
N SER A 366 13.13 5.59 4.86
CA SER A 366 14.30 4.75 4.60
C SER A 366 15.61 5.53 4.75
N PRO A 367 16.72 4.87 5.16
CA PRO A 367 18.01 5.54 5.34
C PRO A 367 18.60 6.10 4.05
N HIS A 368 18.24 5.48 2.91
CA HIS A 368 18.58 5.96 1.59
C HIS A 368 17.52 5.55 0.58
N VAL A 369 17.63 6.11 -0.63
CA VAL A 369 16.87 5.73 -1.82
C VAL A 369 17.82 5.70 -3.00
N ALA A 370 17.90 4.56 -3.69
CA ALA A 370 18.67 4.42 -4.91
C ALA A 370 18.00 5.18 -6.07
N LYS A 371 18.70 6.19 -6.60
CA LYS A 371 18.21 7.00 -7.73
C LYS A 371 18.50 6.30 -9.06
N PRO A 372 17.51 6.16 -9.97
CA PRO A 372 17.74 5.53 -11.28
C PRO A 372 18.85 6.17 -12.10
N LEU A 373 18.94 7.50 -12.13
CA LEU A 373 19.99 8.23 -12.86
C LEU A 373 21.39 7.86 -12.36
N ASP A 374 21.57 7.82 -11.03
CA ASP A 374 22.87 7.50 -10.42
C ASP A 374 23.22 6.02 -10.65
N ALA A 375 22.24 5.13 -10.55
CA ALA A 375 22.39 3.71 -10.81
C ALA A 375 22.78 3.41 -12.28
N LEU A 376 22.22 4.16 -13.24
CA LEU A 376 22.58 4.09 -14.66
C LEU A 376 24.00 4.62 -14.91
N ARG A 377 24.33 5.81 -14.41
CA ARG A 377 25.68 6.39 -14.51
C ARG A 377 26.75 5.47 -13.93
N LYS A 378 26.48 4.87 -12.78
CA LYS A 378 27.38 3.93 -12.11
C LYS A 378 27.64 2.68 -12.97
N ARG A 379 26.61 2.10 -13.60
CA ARG A 379 26.75 0.88 -14.42
C ARG A 379 27.41 1.14 -15.77
N LEU A 380 27.09 2.28 -16.40
CA LEU A 380 27.61 2.65 -17.72
C LEU A 380 29.06 3.18 -17.65
N GLY A 381 29.48 3.64 -16.46
CA GLY A 381 30.82 4.17 -16.24
C GLY A 381 30.96 5.63 -16.67
N ALA A 382 32.00 6.30 -16.17
CA ALA A 382 32.19 7.73 -16.37
C ALA A 382 32.47 8.13 -17.83
N ASP A 383 32.95 7.19 -18.65
CA ASP A 383 33.28 7.42 -20.06
C ASP A 383 32.07 7.32 -21.00
N PHE A 384 30.95 6.75 -20.53
CA PHE A 384 29.72 6.66 -21.31
C PHE A 384 28.85 7.91 -21.08
N PRO A 385 28.53 8.70 -22.11
CA PRO A 385 27.73 9.90 -21.95
C PRO A 385 26.30 9.59 -21.48
N VAL A 386 26.01 9.94 -20.22
CA VAL A 386 24.67 9.90 -19.62
C VAL A 386 24.27 11.31 -19.18
N GLU A 387 23.50 11.96 -20.03
CA GLU A 387 23.02 13.32 -19.82
C GLU A 387 21.60 13.30 -19.28
N TYR A 388 21.29 14.27 -18.43
CA TYR A 388 20.01 14.33 -17.73
C TYR A 388 19.30 15.65 -18.04
N GLU A 389 17.99 15.58 -18.29
CA GLU A 389 17.13 16.74 -18.15
C GLU A 389 15.82 16.44 -17.41
N LYS A 390 15.41 17.35 -16.52
CA LYS A 390 14.16 17.16 -15.76
C LYS A 390 12.93 17.22 -16.69
N GLY A 391 12.96 18.09 -17.69
CA GLY A 391 11.88 18.27 -18.67
C GLY A 391 10.64 18.99 -18.12
N CYS A 392 10.03 18.50 -17.03
CA CYS A 392 8.92 19.16 -16.34
C CYS A 392 8.80 18.70 -14.89
N ASP A 393 7.95 19.37 -14.12
CA ASP A 393 7.55 18.92 -12.78
C ASP A 393 6.42 17.89 -12.85
N ASN A 394 6.31 17.02 -11.84
CA ASN A 394 5.27 15.99 -11.71
C ASN A 394 4.37 16.18 -10.47
N HIS A 395 4.45 17.33 -9.80
CA HIS A 395 3.56 17.69 -8.71
C HIS A 395 2.42 18.58 -9.22
N GLU A 396 1.19 18.35 -8.73
CA GLU A 396 0.03 19.22 -8.98
C GLU A 396 -0.14 20.29 -7.90
N ASP A 397 0.15 19.93 -6.65
CA ASP A 397 0.28 20.87 -5.54
C ASP A 397 1.75 21.26 -5.37
N ALA A 398 2.02 22.49 -4.93
CA ALA A 398 3.37 22.90 -4.58
C ALA A 398 3.99 21.92 -3.56
N PRO A 399 5.22 21.45 -3.78
CA PRO A 399 5.84 20.49 -2.89
C PRO A 399 6.23 21.14 -1.57
N VAL A 400 6.27 20.34 -0.51
CA VAL A 400 6.89 20.74 0.76
C VAL A 400 8.35 21.10 0.52
N ILE A 401 8.81 22.18 1.14
CA ILE A 401 10.21 22.59 1.03
C ILE A 401 11.09 21.45 1.57
N PRO A 402 11.97 20.84 0.76
CA PRO A 402 12.80 19.75 1.20
C PRO A 402 13.67 20.17 2.38
N ARG A 403 13.85 19.26 3.33
CA ARG A 403 14.65 19.51 4.53
C ARG A 403 16.08 19.97 4.20
N ASP A 404 16.65 19.50 3.10
CA ASP A 404 17.99 19.87 2.62
C ASP A 404 18.08 21.30 2.05
N PHE A 405 16.94 21.93 1.76
CA PHE A 405 16.88 23.33 1.37
C PHE A 405 16.77 24.24 2.59
N LEU A 406 16.66 23.67 3.79
CA LEU A 406 16.52 24.39 5.04
C LEU A 406 17.75 24.17 5.91
N LYS A 407 18.26 25.25 6.48
CA LYS A 407 19.38 25.23 7.43
C LYS A 407 18.96 25.83 8.76
N PRO A 408 19.28 25.17 9.89
CA PRO A 408 19.07 25.78 11.21
C PRO A 408 20.06 26.95 11.42
N PRO A 409 19.79 27.87 12.35
CA PRO A 409 20.61 29.07 12.55
C PRO A 409 22.08 28.78 12.90
N ALA A 410 22.34 27.64 13.55
CA ALA A 410 23.68 27.18 13.91
C ALA A 410 24.48 26.61 12.71
N GLY A 411 23.83 26.33 11.57
CA GLY A 411 24.47 25.83 10.33
C GLY A 411 24.76 24.33 10.27
N GLU A 412 24.64 23.58 11.37
CA GLU A 412 24.83 22.13 11.42
C GLU A 412 23.50 21.37 11.30
N GLY A 413 23.44 20.42 10.35
CA GLY A 413 22.24 19.61 10.05
C GLY A 413 21.32 20.21 8.99
N SER A 414 20.23 19.51 8.69
CA SER A 414 19.17 19.93 7.75
C SER A 414 17.85 20.19 8.48
N GLY A 415 17.02 21.08 7.94
CA GLY A 415 15.75 21.52 8.53
C GLY A 415 15.83 22.90 9.18
N MET A 416 14.88 23.19 10.06
CA MET A 416 14.78 24.44 10.82
C MET A 416 14.83 24.14 12.32
N LEU A 417 15.35 25.08 13.11
CA LEU A 417 15.35 24.98 14.57
C LEU A 417 13.93 25.26 15.11
N ALA A 418 13.26 24.24 15.62
CA ALA A 418 11.96 24.32 16.27
C ALA A 418 12.12 24.45 17.80
N GLU A 419 11.60 25.53 18.35
CA GLU A 419 11.56 25.82 19.79
C GLU A 419 10.11 25.80 20.29
N PHE A 420 9.81 24.97 21.28
CA PHE A 420 8.46 24.77 21.82
C PHE A 420 8.31 25.48 23.17
N PHE A 421 7.25 26.26 23.32
CA PHE A 421 6.94 27.07 24.49
C PHE A 421 5.56 26.72 25.04
N GLU A 422 5.40 26.81 26.36
CA GLU A 422 4.09 26.69 26.99
C GLU A 422 3.25 27.96 26.76
N GLY A 423 1.96 27.80 26.47
CA GLY A 423 1.05 28.90 26.19
C GLY A 423 1.10 29.37 24.74
N ARG A 424 0.63 30.59 24.48
CA ARG A 424 0.31 31.07 23.12
C ARG A 424 1.41 31.87 22.42
N THR A 425 2.52 32.14 23.09
CA THR A 425 3.59 32.99 22.55
C THR A 425 4.96 32.42 22.90
N ALA A 426 5.99 32.82 22.15
CA ALA A 426 7.39 32.48 22.42
C ALA A 426 7.96 33.26 23.62
N HIS A 427 7.35 33.11 24.80
CA HIS A 427 7.77 33.78 26.04
C HIS A 427 8.48 32.82 27.00
N GLY A 428 9.62 33.23 27.54
CA GLY A 428 10.41 32.43 28.49
C GLY A 428 11.37 31.44 27.80
N ARG A 429 11.78 30.41 28.54
CA ARG A 429 12.69 29.37 28.04
C ARG A 429 11.87 28.30 27.30
N PRO A 430 12.29 27.85 26.11
CA PRO A 430 11.61 26.74 25.44
C PRO A 430 11.74 25.45 26.25
N LEU A 431 10.65 24.67 26.28
CA LEU A 431 10.57 23.37 26.94
C LEU A 431 11.17 22.25 26.09
N LEU A 432 11.21 22.42 24.77
CA LEU A 432 11.84 21.51 23.82
C LEU A 432 12.49 22.32 22.69
N VAL A 433 13.68 21.89 22.25
CA VAL A 433 14.41 22.49 21.14
C VAL A 433 14.98 21.36 20.28
N LYS A 434 14.72 21.39 18.96
CA LYS A 434 15.20 20.38 18.00
C LYS A 434 15.21 20.92 16.58
N ASN A 435 15.93 20.24 15.68
CA ASN A 435 15.87 20.54 14.25
C ASN A 435 14.75 19.71 13.61
N GLU A 436 13.94 20.33 12.78
CA GLU A 436 12.73 19.73 12.21
C GLU A 436 12.55 20.07 10.73
N GLY A 437 11.92 19.16 9.99
CA GLY A 437 11.32 19.49 8.71
C GLY A 437 10.13 20.45 8.86
N VAL A 438 9.65 20.98 7.74
CA VAL A 438 8.54 21.94 7.70
C VAL A 438 7.22 21.33 7.27
N GLU A 439 7.08 20.00 7.37
CA GLU A 439 5.82 19.29 7.34
C GLU A 439 5.73 18.43 8.60
N GLN A 440 4.81 18.78 9.51
CA GLN A 440 4.75 18.19 10.85
C GLN A 440 3.32 17.98 11.31
N TRP A 441 3.10 16.89 12.04
CA TRP A 441 1.84 16.56 12.69
C TRP A 441 2.06 16.29 14.17
N TRP A 442 1.39 17.07 15.02
CA TRP A 442 1.44 16.90 16.47
C TRP A 442 0.03 16.71 17.03
N TRP A 443 -0.31 15.46 17.33
CA TRP A 443 -1.61 15.06 17.85
C TRP A 443 -1.74 15.33 19.35
N GLY A 444 -2.96 15.56 19.81
CA GLY A 444 -3.31 15.71 21.22
C GLY A 444 -2.53 16.81 21.94
N ARG A 445 -1.77 16.41 22.97
CA ARG A 445 -0.95 17.31 23.80
C ARG A 445 0.41 17.65 23.19
N GLY A 446 0.71 17.12 22.01
CA GLY A 446 1.90 17.47 21.24
C GLY A 446 3.24 17.18 21.96
N PRO A 447 4.34 17.80 21.49
CA PRO A 447 5.71 17.42 21.88
C PRO A 447 6.12 17.74 23.31
N ILE A 448 5.38 18.63 23.96
CA ILE A 448 5.69 19.13 25.31
C ILE A 448 4.61 18.76 26.32
N ASP A 449 3.70 17.85 25.95
CA ASP A 449 2.59 17.40 26.78
C ASP A 449 1.75 18.58 27.31
N ARG A 450 1.26 19.43 26.42
CA ARG A 450 0.37 20.56 26.73
C ARG A 450 -0.77 20.66 25.71
N ASP A 451 -1.97 20.96 26.18
CA ASP A 451 -3.11 21.17 25.28
C ASP A 451 -3.01 22.46 24.46
N GLU A 452 -2.30 23.46 24.99
CA GLU A 452 -2.01 24.74 24.36
C GLU A 452 -0.50 25.01 24.40
N TYR A 453 0.11 25.27 23.24
CA TYR A 453 1.53 25.56 23.12
C TYR A 453 1.86 26.36 21.86
N HIS A 454 3.04 26.97 21.87
CA HIS A 454 3.58 27.77 20.78
C HIS A 454 4.88 27.15 20.26
N VAL A 455 5.09 27.18 18.95
CA VAL A 455 6.31 26.68 18.29
C VAL A 455 6.89 27.78 17.43
N ARG A 456 8.16 28.09 17.63
CA ARG A 456 8.93 28.99 16.78
C ARG A 456 9.97 28.19 16.00
N PHE A 457 9.84 28.18 14.70
CA PHE A 457 10.85 27.73 13.75
C PHE A 457 11.72 28.90 13.33
N SER A 458 13.04 28.72 13.39
CA SER A 458 14.02 29.68 12.87
C SER A 458 15.00 28.97 11.96
N GLY A 459 15.35 29.58 10.82
CA GLY A 459 16.28 28.98 9.88
C GLY A 459 16.54 29.83 8.65
N ARG A 460 17.14 29.21 7.64
CA ARG A 460 17.43 29.83 6.34
C ARG A 460 17.01 28.89 5.22
N LEU A 461 16.39 29.45 4.17
CA LEU A 461 16.07 28.77 2.93
C LEU A 461 17.23 28.96 1.96
N ARG A 462 17.82 27.86 1.49
CA ARG A 462 18.76 27.85 0.37
C ARG A 462 17.96 27.76 -0.93
N VAL A 463 18.02 28.83 -1.72
CA VAL A 463 17.28 28.92 -2.99
C VAL A 463 17.99 28.09 -4.06
N PRO A 464 17.33 27.11 -4.71
CA PRO A 464 17.96 26.24 -5.70
C PRO A 464 18.30 26.97 -7.01
N GLU A 465 17.42 27.87 -7.45
CA GLU A 465 17.58 28.64 -8.70
C GLU A 465 16.97 30.03 -8.53
N ALA A 466 17.52 31.03 -9.20
CA ALA A 466 16.94 32.38 -9.19
C ALA A 466 15.59 32.36 -9.90
N GLY A 467 14.59 33.07 -9.37
CA GLY A 467 13.30 33.18 -10.01
C GLY A 467 12.17 33.63 -9.09
N THR A 468 10.97 33.63 -9.66
CA THR A 468 9.74 33.89 -8.92
C THR A 468 9.23 32.60 -8.29
N TYR A 469 8.95 32.63 -6.99
CA TYR A 469 8.44 31.50 -6.23
C TYR A 469 7.10 31.85 -5.59
N ARG A 470 6.19 30.89 -5.59
CA ARG A 470 4.97 30.94 -4.78
C ARG A 470 5.19 30.12 -3.53
N LEU A 471 4.99 30.74 -2.38
CA LEU A 471 5.11 30.14 -1.06
C LEU A 471 3.73 29.92 -0.46
N TYR A 472 3.58 28.79 0.22
CA TYR A 472 2.35 28.43 0.91
C TYR A 472 2.65 28.12 2.38
N LEU A 473 1.79 28.62 3.25
CA LEU A 473 1.70 28.21 4.65
C LEU A 473 0.38 27.48 4.85
N GLU A 474 0.45 26.20 5.21
CA GLU A 474 -0.69 25.40 5.64
C GLU A 474 -0.58 25.07 7.11
N ASN A 475 -1.65 25.19 7.90
CA ASN A 475 -1.69 24.69 9.28
C ASN A 475 -3.12 24.53 9.82
N THR A 476 -3.25 23.89 10.98
CA THR A 476 -4.52 23.75 11.74
C THR A 476 -4.54 24.55 13.04
N GLY A 477 -3.65 25.53 13.20
CA GLY A 477 -3.54 26.39 14.38
C GLY A 477 -3.59 27.86 14.00
N VAL A 478 -2.79 28.70 14.66
CA VAL A 478 -2.53 30.08 14.22
C VAL A 478 -1.09 30.14 13.74
N GLY A 479 -0.89 30.43 12.45
CA GLY A 479 0.41 30.43 11.80
C GLY A 479 0.83 31.77 11.25
N ARG A 480 2.12 32.08 11.39
CA ARG A 480 2.77 33.27 10.84
C ARG A 480 4.14 32.92 10.27
N LEU A 481 4.32 32.99 8.96
CA LEU A 481 5.61 32.87 8.27
C LEU A 481 6.15 34.25 7.95
N SER A 482 7.43 34.48 8.19
CA SER A 482 8.19 35.65 7.74
C SER A 482 9.41 35.19 6.96
N ILE A 483 9.58 35.66 5.72
CA ILE A 483 10.72 35.33 4.86
C ILE A 483 11.03 36.52 3.95
N ALA A 484 12.29 36.93 3.90
CA ALA A 484 12.69 38.18 3.24
C ALA A 484 11.81 39.36 3.70
N ASP A 485 11.08 39.99 2.77
CA ASP A 485 10.12 41.08 2.98
C ASP A 485 8.65 40.61 3.00
N ALA A 486 8.41 39.31 2.85
CA ALA A 486 7.08 38.72 2.84
C ALA A 486 6.65 38.20 4.23
N VAL A 487 5.37 38.37 4.53
CA VAL A 487 4.70 37.82 5.72
C VAL A 487 3.43 37.11 5.26
N LEU A 488 3.26 35.85 5.70
CA LEU A 488 2.03 35.07 5.53
C LEU A 488 1.43 34.77 6.89
N GLU A 489 0.13 34.96 7.03
CA GLU A 489 -0.62 34.64 8.24
C GLU A 489 -1.89 33.89 7.87
N ASN A 490 -2.26 32.90 8.67
CA ASN A 490 -3.54 32.20 8.60
C ASN A 490 -3.90 31.59 9.95
N GLU A 491 -5.20 31.35 10.15
CA GLU A 491 -5.76 30.72 11.34
C GLU A 491 -6.58 29.50 10.92
N ALA A 492 -6.72 28.53 11.82
CA ALA A 492 -7.45 27.29 11.62
C ALA A 492 -8.89 27.54 11.15
N SER A 493 -9.39 26.64 10.32
CA SER A 493 -10.78 26.68 9.87
C SER A 493 -11.72 26.39 11.03
N ARG A 494 -12.89 27.04 11.01
CA ARG A 494 -13.95 26.77 12.00
C ARG A 494 -14.74 25.50 11.68
N ASP A 495 -14.51 24.87 10.52
CA ASP A 495 -15.08 23.57 10.21
C ASP A 495 -14.23 22.47 10.86
N PRO A 496 -14.75 21.76 11.89
CA PRO A 496 -14.00 20.70 12.53
C PRO A 496 -13.71 19.50 11.60
N ASN A 497 -14.35 19.42 10.42
CA ASN A 497 -14.10 18.37 9.44
C ASN A 497 -13.03 18.75 8.42
N ASP A 498 -12.67 20.03 8.31
CA ASP A 498 -11.60 20.51 7.43
C ASP A 498 -10.87 21.68 8.12
N PRO A 499 -10.05 21.37 9.15
CA PRO A 499 -9.43 22.39 9.99
C PRO A 499 -8.23 23.08 9.32
N VAL A 500 -7.71 22.53 8.21
CA VAL A 500 -6.50 23.05 7.56
C VAL A 500 -6.83 24.32 6.78
N THR A 501 -6.07 25.39 7.01
CA THR A 501 -6.13 26.59 6.16
C THR A 501 -4.83 26.80 5.43
N ARG A 502 -4.90 27.49 4.30
CA ARG A 502 -3.77 27.81 3.42
C ARG A 502 -3.74 29.31 3.16
N SER A 503 -2.57 29.93 3.30
CA SER A 503 -2.27 31.26 2.76
C SER A 503 -1.05 31.18 1.85
N ASP A 504 -0.97 32.09 0.87
CA ASP A 504 0.10 32.08 -0.11
C ASP A 504 0.52 33.48 -0.56
N THR A 505 1.77 33.60 -1.00
CA THR A 505 2.35 34.82 -1.56
C THR A 505 3.40 34.49 -2.60
N THR A 506 3.73 35.46 -3.45
CA THR A 506 4.75 35.34 -4.48
C THR A 506 5.94 36.21 -4.11
N ILE A 507 7.14 35.65 -4.18
CA ILE A 507 8.40 36.34 -3.90
C ILE A 507 9.42 36.11 -5.02
N VAL A 508 10.36 37.04 -5.18
CA VAL A 508 11.50 36.88 -6.08
C VAL A 508 12.71 36.51 -5.23
N LEU A 509 13.38 35.42 -5.59
CA LEU A 509 14.52 34.88 -4.87
C LEU A 509 15.72 34.75 -5.82
N GLU A 510 16.89 35.09 -5.31
CA GLU A 510 18.17 34.92 -6.02
C GLU A 510 18.79 33.55 -5.69
N ALA A 511 19.41 32.90 -6.68
CA ALA A 511 20.03 31.59 -6.51
C ALA A 511 21.11 31.62 -5.41
N GLU A 512 21.29 30.48 -4.73
CA GLU A 512 22.37 30.25 -3.76
C GLU A 512 22.44 31.25 -2.59
N THR A 513 21.37 32.01 -2.37
CA THR A 513 21.24 32.91 -1.22
C THR A 513 20.57 32.16 -0.07
N ASP A 514 21.18 32.20 1.12
CA ASP A 514 20.56 31.68 2.35
C ASP A 514 19.62 32.75 2.94
N VAL A 515 18.34 32.70 2.55
CA VAL A 515 17.30 33.67 2.94
C VAL A 515 16.76 33.34 4.33
N PRO A 516 16.85 34.23 5.34
CA PRO A 516 16.28 33.98 6.65
C PRO A 516 14.77 33.78 6.59
N LEU A 517 14.27 32.78 7.30
CA LEU A 517 12.85 32.60 7.55
C LEU A 517 12.56 32.23 9.01
N THR A 518 11.43 32.75 9.49
CA THR A 518 10.87 32.44 10.81
C THR A 518 9.42 32.03 10.63
N LEU A 519 9.03 30.93 11.27
CA LEU A 519 7.65 30.47 11.30
C LEU A 519 7.21 30.34 12.75
N GLU A 520 6.13 31.02 13.12
CA GLU A 520 5.51 30.97 14.44
C GLU A 520 4.16 30.27 14.33
N LEU A 521 3.91 29.28 15.19
CA LEU A 521 2.69 28.48 15.22
C LEU A 521 2.14 28.40 16.63
N THR A 522 0.82 28.49 16.78
CA THR A 522 0.14 28.28 18.05
C THR A 522 -0.93 27.22 17.93
N LYS A 523 -0.88 26.20 18.79
CA LYS A 523 -1.99 25.25 19.03
C LYS A 523 -2.87 25.79 20.15
N SER A 524 -4.18 25.85 19.93
CA SER A 524 -5.14 26.26 20.97
C SER A 524 -5.62 25.07 21.80
N ALA A 525 -6.02 25.35 23.04
CA ALA A 525 -6.69 24.35 23.86
C ALA A 525 -8.00 23.88 23.20
N GLY A 526 -8.15 22.56 23.02
CA GLY A 526 -9.31 21.94 22.36
C GLY A 526 -9.05 21.51 20.91
N ASP A 527 -7.98 21.99 20.28
CA ASP A 527 -7.56 21.49 18.96
C ASP A 527 -7.09 20.04 19.10
N GLY A 528 -7.62 19.14 18.26
CA GLY A 528 -7.25 17.71 18.29
C GLY A 528 -5.81 17.45 17.88
N TYR A 529 -5.23 18.33 17.06
CA TYR A 529 -3.83 18.27 16.60
C TYR A 529 -3.38 19.63 16.04
N LEU A 530 -2.07 19.85 15.98
CA LEU A 530 -1.43 20.92 15.21
C LEU A 530 -0.68 20.32 14.02
N PHE A 531 -1.11 20.65 12.81
CA PHE A 531 -0.42 20.37 11.56
C PHE A 531 0.23 21.65 11.03
N VAL A 532 1.37 21.52 10.36
CA VAL A 532 1.96 22.57 9.52
C VAL A 532 2.60 21.98 8.27
N ALA A 533 2.49 22.68 7.14
CA ALA A 533 3.32 22.49 5.96
C ALA A 533 3.77 23.82 5.36
N LEU A 534 5.07 23.99 5.12
CA LEU A 534 5.61 25.04 4.24
C LEU A 534 5.91 24.45 2.86
N LYS A 535 5.26 25.00 1.84
CA LYS A 535 5.41 24.54 0.45
C LYS A 535 5.92 25.66 -0.44
N MET A 536 6.67 25.31 -1.47
CA MET A 536 7.22 26.26 -2.41
C MET A 536 7.26 25.67 -3.82
N GLU A 537 6.80 26.44 -4.80
CA GLU A 537 6.95 26.12 -6.22
C GLU A 537 7.55 27.31 -6.97
N ARG A 538 8.36 27.02 -8.00
CA ARG A 538 8.82 28.06 -8.92
C ARG A 538 7.72 28.35 -9.93
N VAL A 539 7.42 29.63 -10.13
CA VAL A 539 6.46 30.11 -11.12
C VAL A 539 7.22 30.60 -12.35
N TYR A 540 6.82 30.11 -13.51
CA TYR A 540 7.38 30.51 -14.79
C TYR A 540 6.42 31.46 -15.51
N ALA A 541 6.94 32.58 -16.04
CA ALA A 541 6.19 33.41 -16.96
C ALA A 541 5.89 32.63 -18.26
N SER A 542 4.86 33.07 -19.00
CA SER A 542 4.52 32.45 -20.28
C SER A 542 5.72 32.44 -21.24
N GLY A 543 6.16 31.25 -21.63
CA GLY A 543 7.31 31.05 -22.52
C GLY A 543 8.68 31.05 -21.82
N GLU A 544 8.73 31.20 -20.50
CA GLU A 544 9.98 31.12 -19.72
C GLU A 544 10.41 29.66 -19.46
N ASP A 545 9.45 28.74 -19.29
CA ASP A 545 9.75 27.32 -19.03
C ASP A 545 10.17 26.59 -20.32
N ASP A 546 11.47 26.59 -20.60
CA ASP A 546 12.12 25.97 -21.76
C ASP A 546 12.53 24.50 -21.53
N ARG A 547 12.26 23.92 -20.36
CA ARG A 547 12.77 22.59 -19.97
C ARG A 547 12.35 21.47 -20.91
N ILE A 548 11.13 21.51 -21.47
CA ILE A 548 10.71 20.55 -22.50
C ILE A 548 11.52 20.72 -23.79
N ALA A 549 11.83 21.95 -24.21
CA ALA A 549 12.65 22.18 -25.39
C ALA A 549 14.08 21.66 -25.20
N ARG A 550 14.67 21.85 -24.01
CA ARG A 550 15.98 21.28 -23.66
C ARG A 550 15.97 19.76 -23.63
N ALA A 551 14.88 19.15 -23.13
CA ALA A 551 14.69 17.70 -23.16
C ALA A 551 14.60 17.15 -24.59
N VAL A 552 13.91 17.86 -25.50
CA VAL A 552 13.84 17.55 -26.93
C VAL A 552 15.22 17.64 -27.58
N GLU A 553 15.95 18.74 -27.39
CA GLU A 553 17.32 18.90 -27.93
C GLU A 553 18.25 17.78 -27.44
N LEU A 554 18.15 17.41 -26.16
CA LEU A 554 18.90 16.29 -25.60
C LEU A 554 18.51 14.96 -26.25
N ALA A 555 17.22 14.73 -26.51
CA ALA A 555 16.72 13.54 -27.17
C ALA A 555 17.22 13.43 -28.63
N GLU A 556 17.21 14.53 -29.40
CA GLU A 556 17.65 14.57 -30.81
C GLU A 556 19.12 14.16 -30.99
N ARG A 557 19.99 14.57 -30.07
CA ARG A 557 21.44 14.29 -30.13
C ARG A 557 21.86 12.99 -29.44
N SER A 558 20.92 12.26 -28.84
CA SER A 558 21.20 11.03 -28.08
C SER A 558 20.89 9.77 -28.87
N GLY A 559 21.69 8.72 -28.68
CA GLY A 559 21.47 7.44 -29.38
C GLY A 559 20.28 6.65 -28.84
N ARG A 560 20.00 6.78 -27.54
CA ARG A 560 18.84 6.20 -26.85
C ARG A 560 18.28 7.20 -25.85
N VAL A 561 16.99 7.08 -25.58
CA VAL A 561 16.28 7.95 -24.62
C VAL A 561 15.49 7.11 -23.64
N VAL A 562 15.61 7.43 -22.36
CA VAL A 562 14.79 6.87 -21.28
C VAL A 562 14.08 8.01 -20.57
N VAL A 563 12.76 8.06 -20.71
CA VAL A 563 11.89 9.04 -20.04
C VAL A 563 11.31 8.41 -18.78
N PHE A 564 11.60 9.00 -17.62
CA PHE A 564 11.02 8.66 -16.33
C PHE A 564 9.81 9.56 -16.06
N ALA A 565 8.63 8.96 -15.95
CA ALA A 565 7.39 9.68 -15.68
C ALA A 565 6.54 8.93 -14.65
N GLY A 566 5.72 9.65 -13.91
CA GLY A 566 4.99 9.04 -12.81
C GLY A 566 4.40 10.04 -11.82
N MET A 567 4.11 9.51 -10.64
CA MET A 567 3.54 10.26 -9.54
C MET A 567 4.62 11.04 -8.78
N ALA A 568 4.22 12.13 -8.14
CA ALA A 568 4.98 12.76 -7.08
C ALA A 568 4.56 12.20 -5.70
N ALA A 569 5.38 12.46 -4.69
CA ALA A 569 5.07 12.11 -3.31
C ALA A 569 3.71 12.69 -2.88
N GLY A 570 2.88 11.88 -2.21
CA GLY A 570 1.56 12.31 -1.72
C GLY A 570 0.44 12.36 -2.76
N TYR A 571 0.71 12.05 -4.03
CA TYR A 571 -0.35 12.05 -5.06
C TYR A 571 -1.25 10.81 -4.95
N GLU A 572 -0.67 9.63 -4.80
CA GLU A 572 -1.37 8.41 -4.39
C GLU A 572 -1.21 8.23 -2.87
N THR A 573 -2.30 8.42 -2.13
CA THR A 573 -2.26 8.57 -0.69
C THR A 573 -3.52 8.02 -0.04
N GLU A 574 -3.38 7.59 1.22
CA GLU A 574 -4.51 7.48 2.13
C GLU A 574 -5.23 8.83 2.29
N GLY A 575 -6.56 8.79 2.43
CA GLY A 575 -7.41 9.95 2.70
C GLY A 575 -7.96 10.66 1.47
N ARG A 576 -7.41 10.40 0.27
CA ARG A 576 -7.86 11.05 -0.97
C ARG A 576 -7.72 10.14 -2.18
N ASP A 577 -8.75 10.08 -3.02
CA ASP A 577 -8.69 9.41 -4.32
C ASP A 577 -8.10 10.34 -5.39
N ARG A 578 -7.48 9.77 -6.43
CA ARG A 578 -6.95 10.55 -7.55
C ARG A 578 -8.09 11.22 -8.33
N PRO A 579 -7.89 12.44 -8.86
CA PRO A 579 -8.90 13.12 -9.66
C PRO A 579 -9.08 12.52 -11.07
N HIS A 580 -8.02 11.92 -11.62
CA HIS A 580 -8.01 11.33 -12.96
C HIS A 580 -6.85 10.34 -13.15
N MET A 581 -6.85 9.62 -14.29
CA MET A 581 -5.77 8.69 -14.67
C MET A 581 -4.58 9.36 -15.38
N MET A 582 -4.63 10.66 -15.66
CA MET A 582 -3.53 11.34 -16.35
C MET A 582 -2.28 11.39 -15.48
N LEU A 583 -1.11 11.33 -16.14
CA LEU A 583 0.14 11.71 -15.50
C LEU A 583 0.06 13.19 -15.09
N PRO A 584 0.49 13.55 -13.87
CA PRO A 584 0.47 14.94 -13.40
C PRO A 584 1.19 15.90 -14.34
N ASN A 585 0.65 17.12 -14.43
CA ASN A 585 1.28 18.28 -15.09
C ASN A 585 1.65 17.99 -16.56
N ARG A 586 2.78 18.50 -17.06
CA ARG A 586 3.18 18.45 -18.49
C ARG A 586 3.87 17.15 -18.91
N GLN A 587 3.79 16.08 -18.12
CA GLN A 587 4.50 14.83 -18.40
C GLN A 587 4.06 14.16 -19.72
N ASN A 588 2.75 14.15 -20.03
CA ASN A 588 2.29 13.63 -21.32
C ASN A 588 2.86 14.44 -22.50
N GLN A 589 2.89 15.78 -22.39
CA GLN A 589 3.49 16.66 -23.39
C GLN A 589 4.99 16.40 -23.54
N LEU A 590 5.72 16.21 -22.43
CA LEU A 590 7.14 15.87 -22.44
C LEU A 590 7.39 14.56 -23.18
N ILE A 591 6.63 13.50 -22.86
CA ILE A 591 6.81 12.19 -23.49
C ILE A 591 6.52 12.26 -24.99
N GLU A 592 5.43 12.92 -25.40
CA GLU A 592 5.09 13.10 -26.82
C GLU A 592 6.18 13.86 -27.57
N ALA A 593 6.64 14.98 -27.03
CA ALA A 593 7.66 15.81 -27.67
C ALA A 593 9.00 15.07 -27.80
N VAL A 594 9.41 14.32 -26.77
CA VAL A 594 10.64 13.53 -26.79
C VAL A 594 10.55 12.34 -27.74
N ALA A 595 9.42 11.64 -27.76
CA ALA A 595 9.20 10.51 -28.67
C ALA A 595 9.17 10.94 -30.13
N ASP A 596 8.61 12.11 -30.44
CA ASP A 596 8.63 12.70 -31.78
C ASP A 596 10.05 13.07 -32.22
N ALA A 597 10.91 13.48 -31.28
CA ALA A 597 12.30 13.84 -31.54
C ALA A 597 13.22 12.61 -31.68
N ASN A 598 12.93 11.53 -30.95
CA ASN A 598 13.68 10.28 -31.01
C ASN A 598 12.76 9.06 -30.87
N PRO A 599 12.57 8.26 -31.94
CA PRO A 599 11.69 7.08 -31.89
C PRO A 599 12.22 5.95 -31.00
N ASN A 600 13.52 5.97 -30.65
CA ASN A 600 14.12 5.00 -29.73
C ASN A 600 13.91 5.40 -28.26
N THR A 601 12.68 5.82 -27.94
CA THR A 601 12.29 6.27 -26.61
C THR A 601 11.69 5.11 -25.81
N VAL A 602 12.26 4.88 -24.63
CA VAL A 602 11.75 4.02 -23.57
C VAL A 602 11.07 4.89 -22.52
N VAL A 603 9.88 4.52 -22.05
CA VAL A 603 9.22 5.18 -20.90
C VAL A 603 9.28 4.27 -19.68
N VAL A 604 9.80 4.77 -18.57
CA VAL A 604 9.76 4.14 -17.25
C VAL A 604 8.67 4.82 -16.42
N LEU A 605 7.59 4.09 -16.13
CA LEU A 605 6.40 4.56 -15.42
C LEU A 605 6.44 4.21 -13.93
N ASN A 606 6.49 5.23 -13.08
CA ASN A 606 6.51 5.14 -11.62
C ASN A 606 5.13 5.52 -11.04
N ALA A 607 4.21 4.54 -10.99
CA ALA A 607 2.83 4.73 -10.52
C ALA A 607 2.28 3.45 -9.88
N GLY A 608 1.59 3.56 -8.75
CA GLY A 608 1.01 2.43 -8.00
C GLY A 608 -0.38 2.01 -8.49
N SER A 609 -0.95 2.68 -9.49
CA SER A 609 -2.28 2.40 -10.04
C SER A 609 -2.31 2.72 -11.55
N PRO A 610 -3.26 2.19 -12.36
CA PRO A 610 -3.29 2.43 -13.79
C PRO A 610 -3.32 3.92 -14.18
N VAL A 611 -2.55 4.29 -15.21
CA VAL A 611 -2.50 5.66 -15.77
C VAL A 611 -2.85 5.64 -17.25
N SER A 612 -3.37 6.75 -17.77
CA SER A 612 -3.61 6.92 -19.21
C SER A 612 -2.28 7.10 -19.95
N MET A 613 -2.14 6.48 -21.12
CA MET A 613 -0.95 6.56 -21.97
C MET A 613 -1.33 7.02 -23.39
N PRO A 614 -1.71 8.30 -23.60
CA PRO A 614 -2.13 8.79 -24.93
C PRO A 614 -1.00 8.68 -25.98
N TRP A 615 0.25 8.62 -25.54
CA TRP A 615 1.47 8.49 -26.33
C TRP A 615 1.92 7.04 -26.56
N ILE A 616 1.13 6.03 -26.15
CA ILE A 616 1.57 4.61 -26.17
C ILE A 616 2.03 4.12 -27.55
N ASP A 617 1.44 4.66 -28.62
CA ASP A 617 1.78 4.30 -30.00
C ASP A 617 3.00 5.06 -30.54
N ARG A 618 3.52 6.06 -29.80
CA ARG A 618 4.70 6.86 -30.20
C ARG A 618 6.01 6.36 -29.61
N VAL A 619 5.95 5.55 -28.56
CA VAL A 619 7.14 5.06 -27.85
C VAL A 619 7.37 3.59 -28.13
N SER A 620 8.63 3.16 -28.13
CA SER A 620 8.99 1.80 -28.50
C SER A 620 8.87 0.84 -27.31
N ALA A 621 9.18 1.28 -26.09
CA ALA A 621 9.09 0.43 -24.91
C ALA A 621 8.50 1.15 -23.70
N VAL A 622 7.81 0.40 -22.85
CA VAL A 622 7.23 0.90 -21.59
C VAL A 622 7.50 -0.10 -20.46
N LEU A 623 8.13 0.39 -19.40
CA LEU A 623 8.44 -0.36 -18.18
C LEU A 623 7.63 0.23 -17.02
N LEU A 624 6.77 -0.57 -16.39
CA LEU A 624 6.05 -0.17 -15.18
C LEU A 624 6.84 -0.62 -13.95
N VAL A 625 7.20 0.34 -13.10
CA VAL A 625 8.05 0.10 -11.92
C VAL A 625 7.31 0.22 -10.60
N TYR A 626 6.02 0.54 -10.62
CA TYR A 626 5.18 0.72 -9.43
C TYR A 626 5.82 1.67 -8.42
N TYR A 627 5.77 1.31 -7.13
CA TYR A 627 6.60 1.84 -6.06
C TYR A 627 7.59 0.74 -5.65
N PRO A 628 8.85 0.81 -6.14
CA PRO A 628 9.82 -0.29 -6.10
C PRO A 628 10.68 -0.32 -4.83
N GLY A 629 10.32 0.41 -3.78
CA GLY A 629 11.09 0.46 -2.53
C GLY A 629 12.45 1.14 -2.67
N MET A 630 13.23 1.11 -1.59
CA MET A 630 14.50 1.87 -1.48
C MET A 630 15.58 1.47 -2.48
N GLU A 631 15.58 0.23 -2.96
CA GLU A 631 16.55 -0.29 -3.94
C GLU A 631 16.03 -0.24 -5.40
N GLY A 632 14.88 0.40 -5.63
CA GLY A 632 14.23 0.41 -6.94
C GLY A 632 15.07 0.97 -8.08
N GLY A 633 15.85 2.03 -7.85
CA GLY A 633 16.72 2.59 -8.88
C GLY A 633 17.80 1.60 -9.37
N GLU A 634 18.32 0.75 -8.48
CA GLU A 634 19.28 -0.30 -8.84
C GLU A 634 18.59 -1.38 -9.70
N ALA A 635 17.38 -1.80 -9.32
CA ALA A 635 16.60 -2.79 -10.07
C ALA A 635 16.20 -2.30 -11.47
N ILE A 636 15.79 -1.04 -11.59
CA ILE A 636 15.45 -0.41 -12.87
C ILE A 636 16.65 -0.41 -13.81
N ALA A 637 17.82 -0.01 -13.32
CA ALA A 637 19.03 0.03 -14.13
C ALA A 637 19.48 -1.38 -14.59
N ASP A 638 19.32 -2.42 -13.75
CA ASP A 638 19.61 -3.80 -14.16
C ASP A 638 18.71 -4.30 -15.29
N ILE A 639 17.43 -3.97 -15.23
CA ILE A 639 16.47 -4.38 -16.25
C ILE A 639 16.69 -3.60 -17.53
N LEU A 640 16.86 -2.28 -17.47
CA LEU A 640 17.10 -1.45 -18.64
C LEU A 640 18.34 -1.91 -19.42
N LEU A 641 19.41 -2.31 -18.73
CA LEU A 641 20.66 -2.76 -19.34
C LEU A 641 20.70 -4.26 -19.64
N GLY A 642 19.64 -5.02 -19.33
CA GLY A 642 19.56 -6.45 -19.62
C GLY A 642 20.43 -7.35 -18.75
N ASN A 643 20.87 -6.85 -17.59
CA ASN A 643 21.52 -7.67 -16.55
C ASN A 643 20.53 -8.69 -15.97
N VAL A 644 19.25 -8.32 -15.93
CA VAL A 644 18.14 -9.16 -15.49
C VAL A 644 17.00 -9.04 -16.48
N SER A 645 16.40 -10.18 -16.87
CA SER A 645 15.19 -10.20 -17.67
C SER A 645 13.98 -9.80 -16.82
N PRO A 646 13.12 -8.85 -17.24
CA PRO A 646 11.93 -8.49 -16.49
C PRO A 646 11.00 -9.70 -16.39
N SER A 647 10.30 -9.82 -15.26
CA SER A 647 9.44 -10.98 -14.98
C SER A 647 8.14 -10.63 -14.25
N GLY A 648 7.90 -9.35 -14.00
CA GLY A 648 6.66 -8.89 -13.40
C GLY A 648 5.46 -9.13 -14.32
N LYS A 649 4.30 -9.40 -13.73
CA LYS A 649 3.02 -9.55 -14.41
C LYS A 649 1.97 -8.69 -13.74
N LEU A 650 1.18 -7.97 -14.52
CA LEU A 650 0.17 -7.03 -14.03
C LEU A 650 -0.83 -7.70 -13.08
N PRO A 651 -0.96 -7.25 -11.82
CA PRO A 651 -2.02 -7.69 -10.92
C PRO A 651 -3.32 -6.89 -11.11
N VAL A 652 -3.33 -5.89 -12.00
CA VAL A 652 -4.46 -4.98 -12.27
C VAL A 652 -4.51 -4.69 -13.77
N THR A 653 -5.72 -4.66 -14.34
CA THR A 653 -5.95 -4.31 -15.74
C THR A 653 -5.75 -2.81 -15.98
N PHE A 654 -5.08 -2.44 -17.07
CA PHE A 654 -4.92 -1.05 -17.50
C PHE A 654 -5.95 -0.72 -18.58
N PRO A 655 -7.04 0.01 -18.26
CA PRO A 655 -8.03 0.38 -19.27
C PRO A 655 -7.49 1.44 -20.24
N VAL A 656 -8.05 1.50 -21.45
CA VAL A 656 -7.75 2.58 -22.41
C VAL A 656 -8.26 3.91 -21.90
N ARG A 657 -9.46 3.91 -21.33
CA ARG A 657 -10.12 5.10 -20.80
C ARG A 657 -10.64 4.83 -19.40
N LEU A 658 -10.66 5.88 -18.58
CA LEU A 658 -11.29 5.82 -17.27
C LEU A 658 -12.78 5.43 -17.36
N GLU A 659 -13.47 5.94 -18.39
CA GLU A 659 -14.90 5.68 -18.60
C GLU A 659 -15.23 4.21 -18.90
N ASP A 660 -14.23 3.43 -19.33
CA ASP A 660 -14.40 2.00 -19.60
C ASP A 660 -14.28 1.15 -18.32
N SER A 661 -13.94 1.76 -17.18
CA SER A 661 -13.84 1.04 -15.90
C SER A 661 -15.22 0.59 -15.41
N PRO A 662 -15.32 -0.61 -14.78
CA PRO A 662 -16.61 -1.18 -14.37
C PRO A 662 -17.38 -0.28 -13.39
N ALA A 663 -16.64 0.42 -12.54
CA ALA A 663 -17.16 1.28 -11.48
C ALA A 663 -17.29 2.76 -11.88
N PHE A 664 -17.08 3.14 -13.15
CA PHE A 664 -17.00 4.55 -13.58
C PHE A 664 -18.20 5.40 -13.13
N LEU A 665 -19.43 4.89 -13.27
CA LEU A 665 -20.65 5.62 -12.90
C LEU A 665 -20.88 5.71 -11.39
N GLN A 666 -20.11 4.97 -10.59
CA GLN A 666 -20.33 4.74 -9.17
C GLN A 666 -19.07 5.01 -8.35
N PHE A 667 -18.09 5.71 -8.90
CA PHE A 667 -16.86 6.11 -8.21
C PHE A 667 -16.63 7.62 -8.35
N PRO A 668 -16.37 8.37 -7.27
CA PRO A 668 -16.48 7.95 -5.86
C PRO A 668 -17.94 7.76 -5.43
N GLY A 669 -18.90 8.06 -6.31
CA GLY A 669 -20.33 7.89 -6.05
C GLY A 669 -20.90 8.92 -5.07
N SER A 670 -22.08 8.61 -4.54
CA SER A 670 -22.68 9.36 -3.43
C SER A 670 -22.15 8.84 -2.09
N ARG A 671 -22.68 9.32 -0.96
CA ARG A 671 -22.36 8.72 0.35
C ARG A 671 -22.69 7.22 0.40
N ASP A 672 -23.71 6.78 -0.32
CA ASP A 672 -24.08 5.38 -0.45
C ASP A 672 -23.71 4.91 -1.86
N VAL A 673 -22.68 4.08 -1.97
CA VAL A 673 -22.04 3.68 -3.22
C VAL A 673 -22.50 2.29 -3.61
N PRO A 674 -23.39 2.14 -4.62
CA PRO A 674 -23.72 0.82 -5.15
C PRO A 674 -22.50 0.24 -5.88
N TYR A 675 -22.19 -1.03 -5.63
CA TYR A 675 -21.22 -1.81 -6.43
C TYR A 675 -22.00 -2.57 -7.50
N GLY A 676 -22.55 -1.82 -8.45
CA GLY A 676 -23.47 -2.31 -9.47
C GLY A 676 -22.81 -3.15 -10.56
N GLU A 677 -21.48 -3.17 -10.61
CA GLU A 677 -20.72 -4.10 -11.46
C GLU A 677 -20.76 -5.55 -10.95
N GLY A 678 -21.10 -5.77 -9.68
CA GLY A 678 -21.20 -7.09 -9.06
C GLY A 678 -19.91 -7.90 -9.23
N LEU A 679 -20.01 -9.11 -9.78
CA LEU A 679 -18.88 -10.00 -10.05
C LEU A 679 -17.92 -9.49 -11.13
N PHE A 680 -18.30 -8.47 -11.89
CA PHE A 680 -17.53 -7.95 -13.01
C PHE A 680 -16.59 -6.82 -12.54
N VAL A 681 -15.62 -7.19 -11.70
CA VAL A 681 -14.51 -6.31 -11.30
C VAL A 681 -13.24 -6.67 -12.08
N GLY A 682 -12.49 -5.65 -12.51
CA GLY A 682 -11.24 -5.83 -13.26
C GLY A 682 -11.44 -6.57 -14.58
N TYR A 683 -10.49 -7.45 -14.93
CA TYR A 683 -10.50 -8.23 -16.18
C TYR A 683 -11.80 -9.01 -16.41
N ARG A 684 -12.52 -9.38 -15.35
CA ARG A 684 -13.83 -10.06 -15.43
C ARG A 684 -14.83 -9.22 -16.24
N PHE A 685 -14.84 -7.89 -16.03
CA PHE A 685 -15.68 -6.96 -16.78
C PHE A 685 -15.21 -6.76 -18.21
N TYR A 686 -13.92 -6.44 -18.37
CA TYR A 686 -13.36 -6.13 -19.67
C TYR A 686 -13.48 -7.32 -20.63
N ASP A 687 -13.28 -8.54 -20.14
CA ASP A 687 -13.46 -9.76 -20.92
C ASP A 687 -14.93 -10.03 -21.21
N LYS A 688 -15.84 -9.79 -20.25
CA LYS A 688 -17.28 -9.99 -20.48
C LYS A 688 -17.83 -9.04 -21.54
N ARG A 689 -17.32 -7.82 -21.57
CA ARG A 689 -17.73 -6.77 -22.50
C ARG A 689 -16.94 -6.79 -23.81
N ASP A 690 -15.93 -7.65 -23.92
CA ASP A 690 -14.97 -7.68 -25.03
C ASP A 690 -14.36 -6.30 -25.33
N LEU A 691 -14.01 -5.57 -24.27
CA LEU A 691 -13.42 -4.23 -24.39
C LEU A 691 -11.92 -4.34 -24.63
N ARG A 692 -11.40 -3.47 -25.51
CA ARG A 692 -9.96 -3.23 -25.62
C ARG A 692 -9.46 -2.60 -24.32
N VAL A 693 -8.33 -3.09 -23.85
CA VAL A 693 -7.56 -2.54 -22.72
C VAL A 693 -6.16 -2.18 -23.23
N LEU A 694 -5.44 -1.29 -22.55
CA LEU A 694 -4.02 -1.04 -22.86
C LEU A 694 -3.22 -2.32 -22.57
N PHE A 695 -3.37 -2.84 -21.36
CA PHE A 695 -2.70 -4.06 -20.92
C PHE A 695 -3.63 -4.87 -20.03
N PRO A 696 -3.84 -6.17 -20.32
CA PRO A 696 -4.74 -7.02 -19.57
C PRO A 696 -4.13 -7.51 -18.26
N PHE A 697 -4.98 -7.96 -17.32
CA PHE A 697 -4.53 -8.67 -16.13
C PHE A 697 -3.60 -9.84 -16.46
N GLY A 698 -2.54 -9.99 -15.67
CA GLY A 698 -1.50 -11.00 -15.85
C GLY A 698 -0.53 -10.72 -17.00
N HIS A 699 -0.62 -9.57 -17.69
CA HIS A 699 0.30 -9.21 -18.77
C HIS A 699 1.68 -8.81 -18.25
N GLY A 700 2.73 -9.16 -19.00
CA GLY A 700 4.09 -8.73 -18.74
C GLY A 700 5.06 -9.47 -19.65
N LEU A 701 5.84 -8.71 -20.41
CA LEU A 701 6.83 -9.21 -21.34
C LEU A 701 8.15 -9.53 -20.60
N THR A 702 9.02 -10.25 -21.30
CA THR A 702 10.36 -10.57 -20.84
C THR A 702 11.35 -10.50 -22.01
N TYR A 703 12.65 -10.60 -21.75
CA TYR A 703 13.68 -10.60 -22.80
C TYR A 703 13.94 -11.99 -23.40
N SER A 704 13.04 -12.94 -23.14
CA SER A 704 13.04 -14.28 -23.70
C SER A 704 11.64 -14.66 -24.19
N GLU A 705 11.53 -15.83 -24.77
CA GLU A 705 10.27 -16.39 -25.26
C GLU A 705 9.95 -17.70 -24.54
N PHE A 706 8.67 -17.99 -24.38
CA PHE A 706 8.21 -19.20 -23.70
C PHE A 706 7.15 -19.92 -24.53
N ALA A 707 7.18 -21.25 -24.50
CA ALA A 707 6.16 -22.12 -25.07
C ALA A 707 5.45 -22.92 -23.97
N PHE A 708 4.16 -23.19 -24.17
CA PHE A 708 3.32 -23.95 -23.26
C PHE A 708 2.81 -25.18 -24.00
N ARG A 709 2.92 -26.36 -23.38
CA ARG A 709 2.47 -27.64 -23.97
C ARG A 709 1.99 -28.62 -22.89
N ASP A 710 1.51 -29.76 -23.34
CA ASP A 710 1.20 -30.94 -22.50
C ASP A 710 0.23 -30.63 -21.33
N LEU A 711 -0.90 -29.96 -21.61
CA LEU A 711 -1.96 -29.73 -20.61
C LEU A 711 -2.60 -31.05 -20.19
N THR A 712 -2.47 -31.37 -18.91
CA THR A 712 -3.03 -32.57 -18.28
C THR A 712 -4.12 -32.20 -17.29
N ALA A 713 -5.30 -32.78 -17.48
CA ALA A 713 -6.44 -32.77 -16.58
C ALA A 713 -7.29 -34.02 -16.91
N PRO A 714 -8.10 -34.57 -15.99
CA PRO A 714 -9.07 -35.62 -16.32
C PRO A 714 -10.13 -35.11 -17.31
N ASP A 715 -10.75 -36.02 -18.05
CA ASP A 715 -11.87 -35.70 -18.95
C ASP A 715 -13.20 -35.60 -18.18
N GLU A 716 -13.30 -36.27 -17.03
CA GLU A 716 -14.45 -36.27 -16.14
C GLU A 716 -14.00 -36.18 -14.68
N LEU A 717 -14.73 -35.39 -13.90
CA LEU A 717 -14.54 -35.23 -12.47
C LEU A 717 -15.88 -35.39 -11.75
N VAL A 718 -15.97 -36.39 -10.88
CA VAL A 718 -17.14 -36.61 -10.02
C VAL A 718 -16.84 -36.05 -8.64
N ILE A 719 -17.68 -35.12 -8.18
CA ILE A 719 -17.58 -34.51 -6.86
C ILE A 719 -18.45 -35.31 -5.89
N GLY A 720 -17.81 -36.06 -4.99
CA GLY A 720 -18.50 -36.71 -3.88
C GLY A 720 -18.59 -35.82 -2.62
N ASP A 721 -19.27 -36.34 -1.59
CA ASP A 721 -19.48 -35.66 -0.30
C ASP A 721 -18.18 -35.29 0.43
N GLN A 722 -17.10 -36.04 0.20
CA GLN A 722 -15.79 -35.83 0.83
C GLN A 722 -14.92 -34.80 0.07
N GLY A 723 -15.46 -34.15 -0.97
CA GLY A 723 -14.72 -33.25 -1.86
C GLY A 723 -13.90 -33.99 -2.93
N PHE A 724 -13.06 -33.24 -3.65
CA PHE A 724 -12.08 -33.76 -4.60
C PHE A 724 -10.81 -32.90 -4.58
N ALA A 725 -9.71 -33.46 -5.08
CA ALA A 725 -8.53 -32.71 -5.48
C ALA A 725 -8.29 -32.96 -6.97
N LEU A 726 -8.27 -31.88 -7.76
CA LEU A 726 -8.03 -31.90 -9.19
C LEU A 726 -6.64 -31.33 -9.45
N THR A 727 -5.73 -32.20 -9.89
CA THR A 727 -4.39 -31.80 -10.30
C THR A 727 -4.38 -31.47 -11.79
N VAL A 728 -3.96 -30.26 -12.13
CA VAL A 728 -3.75 -29.80 -13.51
C VAL A 728 -2.26 -29.57 -13.73
N GLY A 729 -1.68 -30.17 -14.77
CA GLY A 729 -0.28 -29.98 -15.14
C GLY A 729 -0.11 -29.33 -16.51
N ALA A 730 0.91 -28.49 -16.68
CA ALA A 730 1.32 -27.96 -17.98
C ALA A 730 2.85 -27.83 -18.04
N THR A 731 3.46 -28.06 -19.20
CA THR A 731 4.89 -27.87 -19.41
C THR A 731 5.18 -26.49 -19.99
N VAL A 732 6.07 -25.74 -19.33
CA VAL A 732 6.59 -24.45 -19.77
C VAL A 732 8.04 -24.64 -20.22
N THR A 733 8.37 -24.14 -21.40
CA THR A 733 9.72 -24.19 -21.98
C THR A 733 10.19 -22.79 -22.31
N ASN A 734 11.42 -22.43 -21.92
CA ASN A 734 12.06 -21.21 -22.42
C ASN A 734 12.62 -21.49 -23.82
N THR A 735 12.03 -20.90 -24.85
CA THR A 735 12.41 -21.08 -26.25
C THR A 735 13.29 -19.94 -26.77
N GLY A 736 13.49 -18.89 -25.96
CA GLY A 736 14.35 -17.77 -26.34
C GLY A 736 15.84 -18.01 -26.02
N THR A 737 16.60 -16.93 -25.99
CA THR A 737 18.07 -16.96 -25.91
C THR A 737 18.63 -16.50 -24.57
N ARG A 738 17.78 -16.04 -23.65
CA ARG A 738 18.17 -15.54 -22.33
C ARG A 738 17.50 -16.33 -21.22
N GLU A 739 18.17 -16.45 -20.08
CA GLU A 739 17.52 -16.91 -18.87
C GLU A 739 16.46 -15.88 -18.43
N ALA A 740 15.27 -16.37 -18.12
CA ALA A 740 14.14 -15.53 -17.75
C ALA A 740 13.16 -16.33 -16.89
N SER A 741 12.24 -15.61 -16.26
CA SER A 741 11.13 -16.22 -15.53
C SER A 741 9.82 -16.01 -16.28
N GLU A 742 8.94 -17.01 -16.23
CA GLU A 742 7.57 -16.96 -16.74
C GLU A 742 6.59 -17.38 -15.65
N THR A 743 5.40 -16.78 -15.65
CA THR A 743 4.30 -17.12 -14.74
C THR A 743 3.19 -17.81 -15.53
N ALA A 744 3.07 -19.12 -15.35
CA ALA A 744 1.95 -19.88 -15.87
C ALA A 744 0.71 -19.60 -15.01
N GLN A 745 -0.36 -19.10 -15.65
CA GLN A 745 -1.61 -18.71 -15.01
C GLN A 745 -2.71 -19.69 -15.41
N LEU A 746 -3.39 -20.27 -14.43
CA LEU A 746 -4.52 -21.17 -14.62
C LEU A 746 -5.83 -20.43 -14.35
N TYR A 747 -6.67 -20.41 -15.37
CA TYR A 747 -8.02 -19.88 -15.32
C TYR A 747 -9.06 -20.98 -15.52
N VAL A 748 -10.21 -20.81 -14.86
CA VAL A 748 -11.37 -21.70 -14.99
C VAL A 748 -12.53 -20.93 -15.57
N ALA A 749 -13.14 -21.46 -16.63
CA ALA A 749 -14.45 -21.03 -17.11
C ALA A 749 -15.51 -22.05 -16.65
N LEU A 750 -16.38 -21.61 -15.74
CA LEU A 750 -17.44 -22.44 -15.15
C LEU A 750 -18.64 -22.56 -16.11
N PRO A 751 -19.51 -23.58 -15.92
CA PRO A 751 -20.69 -23.77 -16.76
C PRO A 751 -21.60 -22.55 -16.78
N GLY A 752 -22.05 -22.17 -17.98
CA GLY A 752 -22.88 -21.00 -18.23
C GLY A 752 -24.38 -21.24 -18.09
N ASP A 753 -24.85 -21.83 -16.98
CA ASP A 753 -26.29 -21.93 -16.70
C ASP A 753 -26.58 -21.79 -15.20
N ARG A 754 -26.78 -20.53 -14.78
CA ARG A 754 -27.63 -20.10 -13.67
C ARG A 754 -28.26 -18.77 -14.06
N SER A 755 -29.33 -18.36 -13.38
CA SER A 755 -30.06 -17.10 -13.60
C SER A 755 -29.24 -15.81 -13.46
N VAL A 756 -27.93 -15.88 -13.19
CA VAL A 756 -27.03 -14.73 -12.95
C VAL A 756 -25.82 -14.80 -13.89
N PRO A 757 -25.48 -13.71 -14.61
CA PRO A 757 -24.29 -13.64 -15.46
C PRO A 757 -22.98 -13.93 -14.69
N ARG A 758 -22.09 -14.74 -15.29
CA ARG A 758 -20.76 -15.05 -14.75
C ARG A 758 -19.62 -14.39 -15.55
N PRO A 759 -18.45 -14.17 -14.92
CA PRO A 759 -17.21 -13.85 -15.62
C PRO A 759 -16.85 -14.91 -16.67
N PRO A 760 -16.26 -14.54 -17.82
CA PRO A 760 -15.82 -15.50 -18.83
C PRO A 760 -14.74 -16.49 -18.35
N GLN A 761 -14.00 -16.11 -17.30
CA GLN A 761 -12.99 -16.92 -16.64
C GLN A 761 -12.58 -16.33 -15.29
N GLU A 762 -12.05 -17.17 -14.41
CA GLU A 762 -11.57 -16.80 -13.08
C GLU A 762 -10.18 -17.39 -12.83
N LEU A 763 -9.23 -16.61 -12.31
CA LEU A 763 -7.93 -17.13 -11.90
C LEU A 763 -8.11 -18.08 -10.71
N LYS A 764 -7.55 -19.30 -10.80
CA LYS A 764 -7.59 -20.31 -9.72
C LYS A 764 -6.21 -20.92 -9.42
N GLY A 765 -5.16 -20.53 -10.14
CA GLY A 765 -3.81 -20.98 -9.86
C GLY A 765 -2.76 -20.20 -10.63
N PHE A 766 -1.55 -20.11 -10.07
CA PHE A 766 -0.38 -19.60 -10.78
C PHE A 766 0.90 -20.28 -10.31
N ARG A 767 1.89 -20.37 -11.20
CA ARG A 767 3.24 -20.88 -10.90
C ARG A 767 4.27 -20.08 -11.67
N LYS A 768 5.23 -19.51 -10.95
CA LYS A 768 6.40 -18.86 -11.55
C LYS A 768 7.54 -19.86 -11.68
N VAL A 769 8.17 -19.90 -12.85
CA VAL A 769 9.33 -20.74 -13.15
C VAL A 769 10.45 -19.89 -13.73
N ARG A 770 11.69 -20.15 -13.33
CA ARG A 770 12.89 -19.52 -13.89
C ARG A 770 13.64 -20.58 -14.69
N LEU A 771 13.84 -20.31 -15.99
CA LEU A 771 14.33 -21.31 -16.93
C LEU A 771 15.47 -20.74 -17.77
N LYS A 772 16.53 -21.53 -17.96
CA LYS A 772 17.59 -21.27 -18.93
C LYS A 772 17.08 -21.50 -20.36
N PRO A 773 17.75 -20.97 -21.40
CA PRO A 773 17.41 -21.25 -22.79
C PRO A 773 17.32 -22.76 -23.08
N GLY A 774 16.20 -23.21 -23.65
CA GLY A 774 15.90 -24.60 -23.96
C GLY A 774 15.42 -25.45 -22.78
N GLU A 775 15.47 -24.94 -21.54
CA GLU A 775 15.01 -25.65 -20.35
C GLU A 775 13.47 -25.73 -20.31
N SER A 776 12.95 -26.84 -19.78
CA SER A 776 11.51 -27.07 -19.60
C SER A 776 11.20 -27.50 -18.18
N GLN A 777 10.08 -27.02 -17.63
CA GLN A 777 9.55 -27.45 -16.35
C GLN A 777 8.04 -27.69 -16.44
N THR A 778 7.57 -28.78 -15.82
CA THR A 778 6.14 -29.02 -15.65
C THR A 778 5.66 -28.31 -14.38
N VAL A 779 4.72 -27.38 -14.54
CA VAL A 779 4.02 -26.72 -13.45
C VAL A 779 2.76 -27.50 -13.08
N ILE A 780 2.48 -27.56 -11.77
CA ILE A 780 1.32 -28.27 -11.21
C ILE A 780 0.44 -27.30 -10.43
N PHE A 781 -0.85 -27.36 -10.71
CA PHE A 781 -1.90 -26.61 -10.02
C PHE A 781 -2.84 -27.58 -9.32
N GLU A 782 -3.12 -27.31 -8.05
CA GLU A 782 -4.10 -28.06 -7.27
C GLU A 782 -5.38 -27.24 -7.18
N LEU A 783 -6.48 -27.81 -7.66
CA LEU A 783 -7.82 -27.24 -7.58
C LEU A 783 -8.66 -28.06 -6.61
N ASP A 784 -9.34 -27.37 -5.72
CA ASP A 784 -10.26 -27.95 -4.74
C ASP A 784 -11.72 -27.69 -5.12
N ARG A 785 -12.65 -28.15 -4.27
CA ARG A 785 -14.09 -27.90 -4.43
C ARG A 785 -14.39 -26.41 -4.56
N ARG A 786 -13.74 -25.55 -3.77
CA ARG A 786 -13.96 -24.11 -3.78
C ARG A 786 -13.57 -23.48 -5.11
N SER A 787 -12.54 -24.00 -5.76
CA SER A 787 -12.07 -23.55 -7.07
C SER A 787 -13.11 -23.71 -8.19
N LEU A 788 -14.05 -24.67 -8.04
CA LEU A 788 -15.13 -24.94 -8.98
C LEU A 788 -16.52 -24.57 -8.45
N SER A 789 -16.60 -23.89 -7.31
CA SER A 789 -17.87 -23.49 -6.68
C SER A 789 -18.24 -22.05 -7.01
N VAL A 790 -19.54 -21.77 -6.98
CA VAL A 790 -20.13 -20.42 -6.98
C VAL A 790 -20.84 -20.21 -5.65
N TYR A 791 -20.94 -18.97 -5.18
CA TYR A 791 -21.73 -18.69 -3.99
C TYR A 791 -23.21 -18.52 -4.36
N ASP A 792 -24.08 -19.27 -3.70
CA ASP A 792 -25.52 -19.17 -3.88
C ASP A 792 -26.15 -18.39 -2.71
N PRO A 793 -26.61 -17.15 -2.94
CA PRO A 793 -27.16 -16.33 -1.86
C PRO A 793 -28.49 -16.85 -1.31
N TYR A 794 -29.20 -17.72 -2.03
CA TYR A 794 -30.47 -18.30 -1.56
C TYR A 794 -30.23 -19.44 -0.57
N THR A 795 -29.27 -20.32 -0.87
CA THR A 795 -28.89 -21.41 0.05
C THR A 795 -27.85 -20.96 1.08
N ARG A 796 -27.23 -19.78 0.88
CA ARG A 796 -26.13 -19.23 1.71
C ARG A 796 -24.94 -20.20 1.79
N ASP A 797 -24.59 -20.81 0.66
CA ASP A 797 -23.54 -21.83 0.59
C ASP A 797 -22.79 -21.83 -0.75
N TRP A 798 -21.61 -22.44 -0.76
CA TRP A 798 -20.81 -22.69 -1.96
C TRP A 798 -21.28 -23.96 -2.65
N VAL A 799 -21.77 -23.79 -3.86
CA VAL A 799 -22.36 -24.86 -4.65
C VAL A 799 -21.60 -25.07 -5.93
N VAL A 800 -21.47 -26.34 -6.31
CA VAL A 800 -20.84 -26.70 -7.58
C VAL A 800 -21.93 -26.99 -8.59
N THR A 801 -21.81 -26.39 -9.77
CA THR A 801 -22.76 -26.60 -10.86
C THR A 801 -22.23 -27.72 -11.76
N PRO A 802 -22.96 -28.86 -11.92
CA PRO A 802 -22.57 -29.87 -12.89
C PRO A 802 -22.61 -29.30 -14.30
N GLY A 803 -21.74 -29.79 -15.18
CA GLY A 803 -21.65 -29.32 -16.56
C GLY A 803 -20.24 -29.27 -17.10
N GLU A 804 -20.07 -28.61 -18.25
CA GLU A 804 -18.77 -28.46 -18.89
C GLU A 804 -17.98 -27.30 -18.26
N VAL A 805 -16.79 -27.61 -17.74
CA VAL A 805 -15.80 -26.64 -17.27
C VAL A 805 -14.66 -26.59 -18.28
N GLU A 806 -14.16 -25.39 -18.62
CA GLU A 806 -12.95 -25.24 -19.42
C GLU A 806 -11.78 -24.77 -18.53
N ILE A 807 -10.74 -25.60 -18.47
CA ILE A 807 -9.44 -25.27 -17.87
C ILE A 807 -8.59 -24.57 -18.94
N ARG A 808 -8.05 -23.41 -18.58
CA ARG A 808 -7.23 -22.57 -19.45
C ARG A 808 -5.90 -22.30 -18.78
N VAL A 809 -4.80 -22.48 -19.51
CA VAL A 809 -3.46 -22.09 -19.04
C VAL A 809 -2.84 -21.11 -20.04
N GLY A 810 -2.34 -19.99 -19.52
CA GLY A 810 -1.82 -18.89 -20.32
C GLY A 810 -0.69 -18.13 -19.63
N ALA A 811 -0.12 -17.18 -20.37
CA ALA A 811 0.89 -16.24 -19.87
C ALA A 811 0.29 -14.90 -19.41
N SER A 812 -0.99 -14.65 -19.71
CA SER A 812 -1.84 -13.58 -19.19
C SER A 812 -3.32 -13.97 -19.31
N SER A 813 -4.25 -13.18 -18.77
CA SER A 813 -5.69 -13.41 -18.94
C SER A 813 -6.14 -13.41 -20.40
N ARG A 814 -5.42 -12.73 -21.30
CA ARG A 814 -5.73 -12.67 -22.74
C ARG A 814 -4.71 -13.38 -23.65
N ASP A 815 -3.70 -14.03 -23.07
CA ASP A 815 -2.75 -14.90 -23.77
C ASP A 815 -2.93 -16.35 -23.26
N ILE A 816 -4.08 -16.93 -23.60
CA ILE A 816 -4.43 -18.32 -23.27
C ILE A 816 -3.86 -19.25 -24.33
N ARG A 817 -2.92 -20.11 -23.95
CA ARG A 817 -2.16 -20.96 -24.87
C ARG A 817 -2.61 -22.41 -24.88
N LEU A 818 -3.14 -22.90 -23.75
CA LEU A 818 -3.65 -24.25 -23.61
C LEU A 818 -5.09 -24.22 -23.08
N ARG A 819 -5.93 -25.11 -23.60
CA ARG A 819 -7.33 -25.28 -23.17
C ARG A 819 -7.67 -26.76 -23.09
N LYS A 820 -8.40 -27.16 -22.05
CA LYS A 820 -8.99 -28.50 -21.93
C LYS A 820 -10.36 -28.41 -21.29
N ARG A 821 -11.34 -29.09 -21.86
CA ARG A 821 -12.68 -29.23 -21.28
C ARG A 821 -12.73 -30.46 -20.39
N LEU A 822 -13.43 -30.35 -19.27
CA LEU A 822 -13.74 -31.46 -18.38
C LEU A 822 -15.23 -31.45 -18.06
N ARG A 823 -15.83 -32.65 -17.94
CA ARG A 823 -17.21 -32.82 -17.48
C ARG A 823 -17.22 -32.88 -15.96
N LEU A 824 -17.95 -31.97 -15.33
CA LEU A 824 -18.16 -31.94 -13.89
C LEU A 824 -19.50 -32.60 -13.56
N ASP A 825 -19.46 -33.64 -12.73
CA ASP A 825 -20.65 -34.33 -12.22
C ASP A 825 -20.72 -34.20 -10.70
N VAL A 826 -21.92 -34.05 -10.16
CA VAL A 826 -22.15 -33.98 -8.71
C VAL A 826 -22.88 -35.26 -8.34
N GLY A 827 -22.16 -36.15 -7.66
CA GLY A 827 -22.61 -37.51 -7.35
C GLY A 827 -23.65 -37.58 -6.23
#